data_AF-A0A950AER7-F1
#
_entry.id   AF-A0A950AER7-F1
#
_cell.length_a   1.000
_cell.length_b   1.000
_cell.length_c   1.000
_cell.angle_alpha   90.00
_cell.angle_beta   90.00
_cell.angle_gamma   90.00
#
_symmetry.space_group_name_H-M   'P 1'
#
loop_
_entity.id
_entity.type
_entity.pdbx_description
1 polymer ?
#
loop_
_entity_poly.entity_id
_entity_poly.type
_entity_poly.pdbx_seq_one_letter_code
_entity_poly.pdbx_strand_id
1 'polypeptide(L)'
;MNSETAALFSFHLGEIANYDQPRATALNRWPALLRRYGDLPSLRHDYPLILIRNDSGLGTESLTAVVNNLLQRVAPKGPSGERLRRHILRLEQEIRTLVFRKETGCLSRLWSMAAESLVSEANLSEDERSCLRESFDTGRSALEIDGDVIACGADTADRVVRHLWLRSQTLYKDQIAAELRKLTIRLNDLLRSDELEADKGRQPQSLRRTFGSQFGELIDFDVLSDTLRCRRSHEPMPEKRRKRIESALRVLQEEKFFGVEPNIDRYDFAFTSCTEALAAFECRLPGMAEVIRAIRVAALELNNGYRDELHDDFFGHFSPNSLTAEDIRWFPSYFVSIRDQDCTSVDRAHLLEILSSDLPFKLIFQVDHLFHSDDGQPDILSMSAWKTQLATMAAKLGSDFVLQSATSNLPSLTESLVQGLTTPGVALFSIFSPGEDSYPGLHPYLAAAAAVESRLFPVIVFDPAKGDARNDCFSLQSNPQRQTAWAVHSFTYEEESMQAVTEALPFTPLDFLAADPVLSSMFRPVQRRQWSQEMVPLAEYLQGDGKMNNGRLPFVLVIGPDDQLNRLIVNSAAVELTQRVGRRWHSLQELAGIDKSHASPGLDTDHQACPSEKPKSAKEFHGQPPAKSDPSEAPTAVAARANAKVEQANSAAGEAWIETPRCTSCNACTDRNSRMFKYNENKQAYIADVRAGTYRDLVEAAETCKVAIIHPGEPWDSKEPDLEALLERAKVFR
;
A
#
# COMPACT_ATOMS: atom_id res chain seq x y z
N MET A 1 -3.59 -33.93 38.95
CA MET A 1 -4.11 -33.51 37.63
C MET A 1 -5.40 -34.26 37.37
N ASN A 2 -6.49 -33.57 37.01
CA ASN A 2 -7.73 -34.21 36.59
C ASN A 2 -7.48 -34.99 35.27
N SER A 3 -8.17 -36.10 35.03
CA SER A 3 -8.01 -36.91 33.81
C SER A 3 -8.21 -36.08 32.53
N GLU A 4 -9.12 -35.10 32.57
CA GLU A 4 -9.39 -34.18 31.46
C GLU A 4 -8.23 -33.20 31.20
N THR A 5 -7.61 -32.64 32.25
CA THR A 5 -6.43 -31.77 32.08
C THR A 5 -5.24 -32.53 31.51
N ALA A 6 -5.03 -33.79 31.90
CA ALA A 6 -3.98 -34.64 31.33
C ALA A 6 -4.19 -34.88 29.83
N ALA A 7 -5.44 -35.07 29.39
CA ALA A 7 -5.77 -35.22 27.97
C ALA A 7 -5.52 -33.94 27.15
N LEU A 8 -5.66 -32.75 27.75
CA LEU A 8 -5.29 -31.48 27.11
C LEU A 8 -3.76 -31.33 26.99
N PHE A 9 -2.99 -31.79 27.98
CA PHE A 9 -1.53 -31.84 27.89
C PHE A 9 -1.04 -32.83 26.83
N SER A 10 -1.60 -34.03 26.75
CA SER A 10 -1.26 -34.99 25.69
C SER A 10 -1.55 -34.42 24.29
N PHE A 11 -2.68 -33.74 24.12
CA PHE A 11 -3.00 -33.03 22.87
C PHE A 11 -1.96 -31.94 22.56
N HIS A 12 -1.60 -31.11 23.54
CA HIS A 12 -0.60 -30.06 23.35
C HIS A 12 0.76 -30.62 22.91
N LEU A 13 1.19 -31.73 23.51
CA LEU A 13 2.47 -32.40 23.20
C LEU A 13 2.45 -33.19 21.89
N GLY A 14 1.30 -33.32 21.21
CA GLY A 14 1.17 -34.02 19.94
C GLY A 14 0.99 -35.54 20.07
N GLU A 15 0.75 -36.07 21.28
CA GLU A 15 0.40 -37.48 21.48
C GLU A 15 -1.08 -37.69 21.14
N ILE A 16 -1.35 -38.02 19.88
CA ILE A 16 -2.71 -38.35 19.41
C ILE A 16 -3.06 -39.77 19.87
N ALA A 17 -3.48 -39.92 21.12
CA ALA A 17 -4.27 -41.09 21.51
C ALA A 17 -5.71 -40.89 21.05
N ASN A 18 -6.26 -41.85 20.31
CA ASN A 18 -7.67 -41.98 19.92
C ASN A 18 -8.63 -41.42 20.99
N TYR A 19 -9.07 -40.17 20.82
CA TYR A 19 -10.16 -39.59 21.57
C TYR A 19 -11.26 -39.22 20.58
N ASP A 20 -12.32 -40.03 20.60
CA ASP A 20 -13.56 -39.85 19.87
C ASP A 20 -14.39 -38.73 20.54
N GLN A 21 -13.83 -37.52 20.58
CA GLN A 21 -14.55 -36.29 20.92
C GLN A 21 -14.71 -35.48 19.64
N PRO A 22 -15.81 -34.72 19.48
CA PRO A 22 -16.12 -34.05 18.23
C PRO A 22 -14.90 -33.22 17.83
N ARG A 23 -14.26 -33.63 16.73
CA ARG A 23 -13.29 -32.78 16.04
C ARG A 23 -13.92 -31.41 15.89
N ALA A 24 -13.09 -30.39 15.94
CA ALA A 24 -13.45 -28.98 15.90
C ALA A 24 -14.20 -28.52 14.61
N THR A 25 -14.87 -29.42 13.89
CA THR A 25 -15.40 -29.30 12.54
C THR A 25 -16.82 -28.76 12.44
N ALA A 26 -17.36 -28.02 13.43
CA ALA A 26 -18.76 -27.55 13.33
C ALA A 26 -19.08 -26.23 14.03
N LEU A 27 -18.10 -25.37 14.32
CA LEU A 27 -18.39 -24.07 14.91
C LEU A 27 -17.86 -22.99 13.97
N ASN A 28 -18.74 -22.13 13.45
CA ASN A 28 -18.39 -20.83 12.89
C ASN A 28 -17.65 -20.05 13.99
N ARG A 29 -16.32 -20.23 14.07
CA ARG A 29 -15.47 -19.67 15.12
C ARG A 29 -14.93 -18.35 14.65
N TRP A 30 -15.24 -17.32 15.41
CA TRP A 30 -14.74 -15.97 15.15
C TRP A 30 -13.56 -15.71 16.08
N PRO A 31 -12.45 -15.16 15.59
CA PRO A 31 -11.44 -14.60 16.45
C PRO A 31 -12.09 -13.54 17.35
N ALA A 32 -11.84 -13.58 18.66
CA ALA A 32 -12.61 -12.77 19.62
C ALA A 32 -12.57 -11.27 19.28
N LEU A 33 -11.41 -10.77 18.82
CA LEU A 33 -11.22 -9.37 18.42
C LEU A 33 -12.01 -8.94 17.19
N LEU A 34 -12.40 -9.88 16.31
CA LEU A 34 -13.11 -9.56 15.06
C LEU A 34 -14.63 -9.54 15.22
N ARG A 35 -15.18 -10.06 16.32
CA ARG A 35 -16.63 -10.16 16.52
C ARG A 35 -17.34 -8.81 16.46
N ARG A 36 -16.70 -7.74 16.96
CA ARG A 36 -17.24 -6.36 16.90
C ARG A 36 -17.46 -5.84 15.48
N TYR A 37 -16.88 -6.50 14.48
CA TYR A 37 -16.96 -6.13 13.07
C TYR A 37 -17.90 -7.05 12.26
N GLY A 38 -18.68 -7.92 12.93
CA GLY A 38 -19.55 -8.88 12.25
C GLY A 38 -20.63 -8.25 11.37
N ASP A 39 -21.16 -7.08 11.74
CA ASP A 39 -22.07 -6.30 10.90
C ASP A 39 -21.29 -5.27 10.07
N LEU A 40 -20.51 -5.75 9.11
CA LEU A 40 -19.64 -4.91 8.29
C LEU A 40 -20.39 -3.82 7.48
N PRO A 41 -21.61 -4.05 6.94
CA PRO A 41 -22.34 -3.03 6.18
C PRO A 41 -22.72 -1.77 6.98
N SER A 42 -22.91 -1.88 8.31
CA SER A 42 -23.22 -0.72 9.16
C SER A 42 -21.97 0.10 9.52
N LEU A 43 -20.78 -0.46 9.29
CA LEU A 43 -19.51 0.17 9.62
C LEU A 43 -18.91 0.89 8.39
N ARG A 44 -18.41 2.10 8.62
CA ARG A 44 -17.61 2.82 7.61
C ARG A 44 -16.19 2.25 7.60
N HIS A 45 -15.81 1.69 6.46
CA HIS A 45 -14.50 1.10 6.21
C HIS A 45 -14.05 1.43 4.76
N ASP A 46 -12.86 1.00 4.37
CA ASP A 46 -12.22 1.44 3.11
C ASP A 46 -12.85 0.87 1.84
N TYR A 47 -13.72 -0.14 1.96
CA TYR A 47 -14.50 -0.67 0.85
C TYR A 47 -15.96 -0.21 0.95
N PRO A 48 -16.71 -0.12 -0.16
CA PRO A 48 -16.28 -0.46 -1.52
C PRO A 48 -15.31 0.56 -2.14
N LEU A 49 -14.51 0.07 -3.09
CA LEU A 49 -13.56 0.87 -3.88
C LEU A 49 -14.20 1.29 -5.20
N ILE A 50 -13.83 2.46 -5.71
CA ILE A 50 -14.26 2.99 -7.01
C ILE A 50 -13.06 2.98 -7.95
N LEU A 51 -13.16 2.27 -9.07
CA LEU A 51 -12.18 2.26 -10.16
C LEU A 51 -12.49 3.42 -11.11
N ILE A 52 -11.70 4.50 -11.02
CA ILE A 52 -12.00 5.78 -11.67
C ILE A 52 -11.71 5.67 -13.16
N ARG A 53 -12.72 5.93 -14.00
CA ARG A 53 -12.57 5.88 -15.47
C ARG A 53 -11.83 7.09 -16.05
N ASN A 54 -11.86 8.22 -15.35
CA ASN A 54 -11.25 9.46 -15.79
C ASN A 54 -9.75 9.50 -15.41
N ASP A 55 -8.96 10.29 -16.14
CA ASP A 55 -7.53 10.51 -15.86
C ASP A 55 -7.26 11.38 -14.60
N SER A 56 -8.26 11.60 -13.76
CA SER A 56 -8.12 12.32 -12.50
C SER A 56 -7.60 11.41 -11.38
N GLY A 57 -6.76 11.97 -10.50
CA GLY A 57 -6.28 11.31 -9.28
C GLY A 57 -5.39 10.09 -9.51
N LEU A 58 -5.31 9.22 -8.50
CA LEU A 58 -4.46 8.01 -8.49
C LEU A 58 -5.13 6.78 -9.14
N GLY A 59 -6.37 6.89 -9.62
CA GLY A 59 -7.10 5.82 -10.31
C GLY A 59 -8.04 4.99 -9.45
N THR A 60 -7.87 4.98 -8.13
CA THR A 60 -8.82 4.34 -7.22
C THR A 60 -9.08 5.19 -5.98
N GLU A 61 -10.32 5.25 -5.53
CA GLU A 61 -10.71 5.89 -4.26
C GLU A 61 -11.74 5.06 -3.52
N SER A 62 -11.73 5.12 -2.17
CA SER A 62 -12.78 4.50 -1.36
C SER A 62 -14.07 5.31 -1.41
N LEU A 63 -15.23 4.64 -1.33
CA LEU A 63 -16.51 5.33 -1.22
C LEU A 63 -16.53 6.30 -0.02
N THR A 64 -15.93 5.91 1.10
CA THR A 64 -15.77 6.75 2.29
C THR A 64 -15.02 8.06 1.98
N ALA A 65 -13.90 7.97 1.25
CA ALA A 65 -13.11 9.14 0.88
C ALA A 65 -13.88 10.06 -0.08
N VAL A 66 -14.53 9.48 -1.09
CA VAL A 66 -15.36 10.24 -2.06
C VAL A 66 -16.49 10.98 -1.35
N VAL A 67 -17.22 10.30 -0.46
CA VAL A 67 -18.32 10.92 0.30
C VAL A 67 -17.80 11.98 1.27
N ASN A 68 -16.70 11.74 1.97
CA ASN A 68 -16.10 12.74 2.85
C ASN A 68 -15.68 14.01 2.08
N ASN A 69 -15.02 13.84 0.93
CA ASN A 69 -14.59 14.94 0.06
C ASN A 69 -15.80 15.70 -0.52
N LEU A 70 -16.87 14.99 -0.90
CA LEU A 70 -18.13 15.60 -1.33
C LEU A 70 -18.76 16.42 -0.21
N LEU A 71 -18.88 15.87 1.00
CA LEU A 71 -19.50 16.55 2.13
C LEU A 71 -18.72 17.79 2.58
N GLN A 72 -17.39 17.77 2.49
CA GLN A 72 -16.56 18.95 2.77
C GLN A 72 -16.85 20.11 1.81
N ARG A 73 -17.18 19.82 0.54
CA ARG A 73 -17.46 20.83 -0.48
C ARG A 73 -18.90 21.34 -0.46
N VAL A 74 -19.86 20.44 -0.24
CA VAL A 74 -21.29 20.73 -0.48
C VAL A 74 -22.06 21.04 0.81
N ALA A 75 -21.60 20.56 1.97
CA ALA A 75 -22.31 20.78 3.24
C ALA A 75 -21.72 21.98 4.02
N PRO A 76 -22.33 23.18 3.97
CA PRO A 76 -21.89 24.32 4.79
C PRO A 76 -22.12 24.07 6.30
N LYS A 77 -21.57 24.93 7.15
CA LYS A 77 -21.91 24.94 8.59
C LYS A 77 -23.33 25.48 8.77
N GLY A 78 -24.16 24.79 9.55
CA GLY A 78 -25.55 25.17 9.81
C GLY A 78 -26.55 24.01 9.65
N PRO A 79 -27.84 24.25 9.96
CA PRO A 79 -28.87 23.19 9.98
C PRO A 79 -29.10 22.55 8.61
N SER A 80 -29.10 23.32 7.52
CA SER A 80 -29.27 22.79 6.16
C SER A 80 -28.09 21.91 5.72
N GLY A 81 -26.86 22.27 6.11
CA GLY A 81 -25.68 21.46 5.83
C GLY A 81 -25.64 20.18 6.66
N GLU A 82 -26.09 20.22 7.91
CA GLU A 82 -26.21 19.02 8.76
C GLU A 82 -27.28 18.05 8.25
N ARG A 83 -28.41 18.58 7.76
CA ARG A 83 -29.43 17.78 7.06
C ARG A 83 -28.83 17.06 5.86
N LEU A 84 -28.11 17.79 5.00
CA LEU A 84 -27.45 17.20 3.83
C LEU A 84 -26.46 16.10 4.23
N ARG A 85 -25.63 16.32 5.26
CA ARG A 85 -24.70 15.29 5.78
C ARG A 85 -25.42 14.02 6.17
N ARG A 86 -26.51 14.12 6.94
CA ARG A 86 -27.28 12.95 7.37
C ARG A 86 -27.87 12.19 6.19
N HIS A 87 -28.45 12.90 5.22
CA HIS A 87 -29.03 12.27 4.03
C HIS A 87 -27.96 11.54 3.20
N ILE A 88 -26.83 12.18 2.93
CA ILE A 88 -25.76 11.59 2.12
C ILE A 88 -25.06 10.43 2.85
N LEU A 89 -24.86 10.50 4.17
CA LEU A 89 -24.31 9.38 4.94
C LEU A 89 -25.27 8.18 4.96
N ARG A 90 -26.59 8.42 5.00
CA ARG A 90 -27.59 7.36 4.85
C ARG A 90 -27.56 6.74 3.46
N LEU A 91 -27.36 7.55 2.42
CA LEU A 91 -27.15 7.07 1.06
C LEU A 91 -25.87 6.22 0.93
N GLU A 92 -24.76 6.65 1.54
CA GLU A 92 -23.51 5.87 1.60
C GLU A 92 -23.75 4.47 2.19
N GLN A 93 -24.50 4.41 3.30
CA GLN A 93 -24.85 3.14 3.94
C GLN A 93 -25.68 2.24 3.02
N GLU A 94 -26.69 2.78 2.32
CA GLU A 94 -27.50 2.00 1.38
C GLU A 94 -26.67 1.50 0.19
N ILE A 95 -25.76 2.32 -0.35
CA ILE A 95 -24.82 1.88 -1.41
C ILE A 95 -23.96 0.71 -0.92
N ARG A 96 -23.47 0.76 0.33
CA ARG A 96 -22.72 -0.37 0.93
C ARG A 96 -23.58 -1.62 1.04
N THR A 97 -24.83 -1.49 1.45
CA THR A 97 -25.77 -2.62 1.51
C THR A 97 -26.04 -3.22 0.14
N LEU A 98 -26.19 -2.40 -0.91
CA LEU A 98 -26.34 -2.87 -2.29
C LEU A 98 -25.10 -3.65 -2.76
N VAL A 99 -23.90 -3.11 -2.52
CA VAL A 99 -22.64 -3.79 -2.88
C VAL A 99 -22.45 -5.08 -2.09
N PHE A 100 -22.83 -5.11 -0.81
CA PHE A 100 -22.82 -6.32 0.01
C PHE A 100 -23.80 -7.39 -0.51
N ARG A 101 -24.90 -6.98 -1.14
CA ARG A 101 -25.83 -7.87 -1.87
C ARG A 101 -25.34 -8.27 -3.26
N LYS A 102 -24.08 -7.95 -3.60
CA LYS A 102 -23.42 -8.25 -4.88
C LYS A 102 -24.00 -7.50 -6.08
N GLU A 103 -24.65 -6.35 -5.85
CA GLU A 103 -24.99 -5.45 -6.95
C GLU A 103 -23.71 -4.84 -7.53
N THR A 104 -23.62 -4.83 -8.87
CA THR A 104 -22.45 -4.35 -9.60
C THR A 104 -22.81 -3.21 -10.54
N GLY A 105 -21.89 -2.26 -10.71
CA GLY A 105 -22.05 -1.17 -11.66
C GLY A 105 -21.26 0.08 -11.30
N CYS A 106 -21.46 1.14 -12.08
CA CYS A 106 -20.86 2.43 -11.83
C CYS A 106 -21.44 3.08 -10.57
N LEU A 107 -20.67 3.96 -9.94
CA LEU A 107 -21.09 4.75 -8.79
C LEU A 107 -22.37 5.55 -9.09
N SER A 108 -22.46 6.12 -10.29
CA SER A 108 -23.66 6.84 -10.75
C SER A 108 -24.94 5.99 -10.74
N ARG A 109 -24.85 4.72 -11.17
CA ARG A 109 -25.99 3.79 -11.17
C ARG A 109 -26.36 3.38 -9.75
N LEU A 110 -25.38 3.00 -8.93
CA LEU A 110 -25.62 2.60 -7.55
C LEU A 110 -26.16 3.76 -6.71
N TRP A 111 -25.72 4.99 -6.98
CA TRP A 111 -26.25 6.20 -6.37
C TRP A 111 -27.74 6.37 -6.66
N SER A 112 -28.16 6.25 -7.93
CA SER A 112 -29.58 6.35 -8.31
C SER A 112 -30.41 5.23 -7.69
N MET A 113 -29.92 3.99 -7.70
CA MET A 113 -30.62 2.84 -7.09
C MET A 113 -30.80 3.03 -5.57
N ALA A 114 -29.75 3.47 -4.88
CA ALA A 114 -29.81 3.75 -3.44
C ALA A 114 -30.76 4.92 -3.13
N ALA A 115 -30.73 5.98 -3.95
CA ALA A 115 -31.63 7.13 -3.79
C ALA A 115 -33.11 6.73 -4.00
N GLU A 116 -33.40 5.91 -5.02
CA GLU A 116 -34.73 5.38 -5.27
C GLU A 116 -35.22 4.49 -4.13
N SER A 117 -34.35 3.57 -3.64
CA SER A 117 -34.62 2.71 -2.49
C SER A 117 -35.07 3.54 -1.27
N LEU A 118 -34.27 4.54 -0.89
CA LEU A 118 -34.54 5.40 0.27
C LEU A 118 -35.78 6.29 0.11
N VAL A 119 -36.06 6.80 -1.10
CA VAL A 119 -37.25 7.63 -1.36
C VAL A 119 -38.54 6.79 -1.37
N SER A 120 -38.44 5.53 -1.79
CA SER A 120 -39.56 4.58 -1.86
C SER A 120 -39.99 4.01 -0.50
N GLU A 121 -39.27 4.32 0.58
CA GLU A 121 -39.62 3.86 1.92
C GLU A 121 -41.03 4.31 2.33
N ALA A 122 -41.84 3.34 2.78
CA ALA A 122 -43.27 3.53 3.05
C ALA A 122 -43.59 4.51 4.19
N ASN A 123 -42.62 4.84 5.04
CA ASN A 123 -42.81 5.62 6.27
C ASN A 123 -42.52 7.13 6.12
N LEU A 124 -42.29 7.63 4.90
CA LEU A 124 -41.91 9.03 4.64
C LEU A 124 -43.09 9.87 4.10
N SER A 125 -43.24 11.10 4.59
CA SER A 125 -44.15 12.11 4.02
C SER A 125 -43.67 12.62 2.66
N GLU A 126 -44.56 13.21 1.84
CA GLU A 126 -44.16 13.71 0.51
C GLU A 126 -43.17 14.88 0.60
N ASP A 127 -43.27 15.72 1.63
CA ASP A 127 -42.32 16.80 1.89
C ASP A 127 -40.91 16.26 2.23
N GLU A 128 -40.83 15.19 3.03
CA GLU A 128 -39.57 14.53 3.35
C GLU A 128 -38.95 13.86 2.12
N ARG A 129 -39.77 13.21 1.28
CA ARG A 129 -39.31 12.64 0.00
C ARG A 129 -38.75 13.72 -0.92
N SER A 130 -39.43 14.86 -1.02
CA SER A 130 -38.96 16.01 -1.81
C SER A 130 -37.62 16.53 -1.30
N CYS A 131 -37.48 16.70 0.02
CA CYS A 131 -36.21 17.12 0.65
C CYS A 131 -35.06 16.12 0.43
N LEU A 132 -35.36 14.81 0.46
CA LEU A 132 -34.37 13.77 0.18
C LEU A 132 -33.90 13.81 -1.26
N ARG A 133 -34.83 13.90 -2.23
CA ARG A 133 -34.49 14.04 -3.66
C ARG A 133 -33.59 15.24 -3.91
N GLU A 134 -33.95 16.42 -3.39
CA GLU A 134 -33.15 17.63 -3.52
C GLU A 134 -31.72 17.43 -2.95
N SER A 135 -31.61 16.78 -1.80
CA SER A 135 -30.33 16.49 -1.16
C SER A 135 -29.46 15.54 -1.99
N PHE A 136 -30.07 14.47 -2.54
CA PHE A 136 -29.37 13.50 -3.36
C PHE A 136 -28.97 14.05 -4.72
N ASP A 137 -29.81 14.87 -5.35
CA ASP A 137 -29.50 15.56 -6.61
C ASP A 137 -28.36 16.55 -6.41
N THR A 138 -28.39 17.34 -5.33
CA THR A 138 -27.30 18.25 -4.98
C THR A 138 -25.97 17.49 -4.80
N GLY A 139 -26.00 16.35 -4.09
CA GLY A 139 -24.83 15.49 -3.95
C GLY A 139 -24.36 14.92 -5.29
N ARG A 140 -25.28 14.45 -6.13
CA ARG A 140 -24.97 13.83 -7.43
C ARG A 140 -24.35 14.83 -8.40
N SER A 141 -24.86 16.06 -8.45
CA SER A 141 -24.32 17.13 -9.31
C SER A 141 -22.93 17.59 -8.90
N ALA A 142 -22.57 17.46 -7.62
CA ALA A 142 -21.24 17.80 -7.11
C ALA A 142 -20.21 16.66 -7.23
N LEU A 143 -20.61 15.49 -7.71
CA LEU A 143 -19.75 14.33 -7.85
C LEU A 143 -18.99 14.38 -9.18
N GLU A 144 -17.68 14.63 -9.10
CA GLU A 144 -16.76 14.74 -10.25
C GLU A 144 -16.18 13.38 -10.69
N ILE A 145 -16.30 12.38 -9.83
CA ILE A 145 -15.71 11.05 -10.01
C ILE A 145 -16.83 10.07 -10.35
N ASP A 146 -16.65 9.30 -11.43
CA ASP A 146 -17.47 8.14 -11.73
C ASP A 146 -16.59 6.98 -12.18
N GLY A 147 -17.05 5.77 -11.89
CA GLY A 147 -16.22 4.58 -11.98
C GLY A 147 -16.93 3.34 -11.49
N ASP A 148 -16.36 2.18 -11.81
CA ASP A 148 -16.92 0.90 -11.40
C ASP A 148 -16.70 0.67 -9.91
N VAL A 149 -17.77 0.37 -9.18
CA VAL A 149 -17.71 0.12 -7.73
C VAL A 149 -17.47 -1.36 -7.48
N ILE A 150 -16.47 -1.67 -6.65
CA ILE A 150 -16.06 -3.03 -6.35
C ILE A 150 -16.10 -3.30 -4.84
N ALA A 151 -16.60 -4.48 -4.49
CA ALA A 151 -16.50 -5.02 -3.13
C ALA A 151 -15.08 -5.57 -2.87
N CYS A 152 -14.79 -5.87 -1.61
CA CYS A 152 -13.63 -6.68 -1.25
C CYS A 152 -13.98 -8.16 -1.37
N GLY A 153 -13.35 -8.87 -2.31
CA GLY A 153 -13.55 -10.28 -2.61
C GLY A 153 -12.35 -10.86 -3.36
N ALA A 154 -12.51 -12.07 -3.90
CA ALA A 154 -11.41 -12.83 -4.52
C ALA A 154 -10.82 -12.16 -5.78
N ASP A 155 -11.64 -11.48 -6.58
CA ASP A 155 -11.25 -10.80 -7.82
C ASP A 155 -10.70 -9.39 -7.62
N THR A 156 -10.81 -8.83 -6.41
CA THR A 156 -10.46 -7.43 -6.12
C THR A 156 -9.01 -7.11 -6.48
N ALA A 157 -8.07 -8.00 -6.15
CA ALA A 157 -6.66 -7.78 -6.41
C ALA A 157 -6.36 -7.63 -7.92
N ASP A 158 -6.93 -8.49 -8.78
CA ASP A 158 -6.68 -8.44 -10.23
C ASP A 158 -7.31 -7.18 -10.78
N ARG A 159 -8.57 -6.91 -10.42
CA ARG A 159 -9.32 -5.77 -10.95
C ARG A 159 -8.67 -4.45 -10.61
N VAL A 160 -8.22 -4.25 -9.36
CA VAL A 160 -7.57 -3.01 -8.94
C VAL A 160 -6.25 -2.81 -9.69
N VAL A 161 -5.36 -3.81 -9.63
CA VAL A 161 -4.00 -3.64 -10.18
C VAL A 161 -4.03 -3.65 -11.72
N ARG A 162 -4.88 -4.46 -12.35
CA ARG A 162 -5.11 -4.43 -13.81
C ARG A 162 -5.67 -3.10 -14.27
N HIS A 163 -6.62 -2.52 -13.52
CA HIS A 163 -7.17 -1.19 -13.82
C HIS A 163 -6.08 -0.10 -13.77
N LEU A 164 -5.29 -0.07 -12.69
CA LEU A 164 -4.18 0.86 -12.55
C LEU A 164 -3.10 0.65 -13.63
N TRP A 165 -2.80 -0.61 -13.97
CA TRP A 165 -1.85 -0.96 -15.02
C TRP A 165 -2.33 -0.49 -16.39
N LEU A 166 -3.57 -0.82 -16.78
CA LEU A 166 -4.17 -0.39 -18.05
C LEU A 166 -4.15 1.13 -18.19
N ARG A 167 -4.44 1.86 -17.10
CA ARG A 167 -4.36 3.31 -17.09
C ARG A 167 -2.92 3.81 -17.31
N SER A 168 -1.96 3.28 -16.55
CA SER A 168 -0.55 3.65 -16.71
C SER A 168 -0.01 3.33 -18.12
N GLN A 169 -0.43 2.20 -18.69
CA GLN A 169 -0.01 1.77 -20.02
C GLN A 169 -0.65 2.58 -21.14
N THR A 170 -1.91 2.98 -20.99
CA THR A 170 -2.57 3.87 -21.97
C THR A 170 -1.82 5.20 -22.04
N LEU A 171 -1.56 5.82 -20.88
CA LEU A 171 -0.80 7.08 -20.81
C LEU A 171 0.60 6.94 -21.42
N TYR A 172 1.31 5.86 -21.08
CA TYR A 172 2.63 5.57 -21.62
C TYR A 172 2.61 5.39 -23.15
N LYS A 173 1.69 4.56 -23.66
CA LYS A 173 1.55 4.30 -25.10
C LYS A 173 1.18 5.56 -25.87
N ASP A 174 0.28 6.39 -25.35
CA ASP A 174 -0.13 7.62 -26.01
C ASP A 174 1.02 8.63 -26.12
N GLN A 175 1.84 8.73 -25.07
CA GLN A 175 3.04 9.57 -25.07
C GLN A 175 4.04 9.09 -26.13
N ILE A 176 4.39 7.81 -26.14
CA ILE A 176 5.36 7.25 -27.08
C ILE A 176 4.81 7.29 -28.51
N ALA A 177 3.55 6.95 -28.72
CA ALA A 177 2.91 7.05 -30.03
C ALA A 177 2.94 8.49 -30.57
N ALA A 178 2.79 9.50 -29.70
CA ALA A 178 2.94 10.90 -30.10
C ALA A 178 4.37 11.25 -30.52
N GLU A 179 5.39 10.71 -29.86
CA GLU A 179 6.80 10.88 -30.26
C GLU A 179 7.11 10.20 -31.59
N LEU A 180 6.66 8.96 -31.78
CA LEU A 180 6.81 8.23 -33.03
C LEU A 180 6.08 8.93 -34.19
N ARG A 181 4.86 9.45 -33.97
CA ARG A 181 4.15 10.27 -34.97
C ARG A 181 4.96 11.50 -35.39
N LYS A 182 5.56 12.22 -34.43
CA LYS A 182 6.41 13.38 -34.74
C LYS A 182 7.60 12.97 -35.60
N LEU A 183 8.25 11.85 -35.28
CA LEU A 183 9.38 11.35 -36.04
C LEU A 183 8.97 10.94 -37.46
N THR A 184 7.84 10.25 -37.63
CA THR A 184 7.24 9.90 -38.93
C THR A 184 6.91 11.14 -39.76
N ILE A 185 6.36 12.19 -39.16
CA ILE A 185 6.08 13.46 -39.86
C ILE A 185 7.39 14.09 -40.35
N ARG A 186 8.41 14.18 -39.49
CA ARG A 186 9.71 14.79 -39.86
C ARG A 186 10.41 14.05 -41.00
N LEU A 187 10.36 12.72 -41.01
CA LEU A 187 10.91 11.92 -42.11
C LEU A 187 10.14 12.14 -43.42
N ASN A 188 8.80 12.21 -43.36
CA ASN A 188 7.98 12.54 -44.53
C ASN A 188 8.27 13.95 -45.05
N ASP A 189 8.45 14.93 -44.16
CA ASP A 189 8.81 16.29 -44.55
C ASP A 189 10.19 16.35 -45.20
N LEU A 190 11.16 15.56 -44.71
CA LEU A 190 12.48 15.42 -45.32
C LEU A 190 12.39 14.86 -46.76
N LEU A 191 11.58 13.82 -46.98
CA LEU A 191 11.34 13.27 -48.31
C LEU A 191 10.62 14.27 -49.23
N ARG A 192 9.59 14.96 -48.72
CA ARG A 192 8.85 15.97 -49.48
C ARG A 192 9.72 17.17 -49.87
N SER A 193 10.58 17.63 -48.97
CA SER A 193 11.52 18.71 -49.25
C SER A 193 12.48 18.34 -50.37
N ASP A 194 13.03 17.11 -50.34
CA ASP A 194 13.89 16.61 -51.42
C ASP A 194 13.14 16.48 -52.76
N GLU A 195 11.90 16.01 -52.76
CA GLU A 195 11.08 15.94 -53.98
C GLU A 195 10.80 17.31 -54.60
N LEU A 196 10.53 18.31 -53.76
CA LEU A 196 10.33 19.70 -54.18
C LEU A 196 11.61 20.31 -54.74
N GLU A 197 12.76 19.99 -54.14
CA GLU A 197 14.06 20.47 -54.58
C GLU A 197 14.60 19.72 -55.81
N ALA A 198 14.18 18.48 -56.04
CA ALA A 198 14.53 17.69 -57.22
C ALA A 198 13.89 18.23 -58.52
N ASP A 199 14.44 17.84 -59.67
CA ASP A 199 13.98 18.29 -61.01
C ASP A 199 12.49 18.03 -61.30
N LYS A 200 11.86 17.10 -60.56
CA LYS A 200 10.42 16.79 -60.60
C LYS A 200 9.54 17.81 -59.87
N GLY A 201 10.01 18.37 -58.75
CA GLY A 201 9.32 19.44 -58.02
C GLY A 201 9.40 20.80 -58.73
N ARG A 202 10.47 21.01 -59.51
CA ARG A 202 10.69 22.20 -60.35
C ARG A 202 9.96 22.17 -61.70
N GLN A 203 9.10 21.18 -61.95
CA GLN A 203 8.28 21.16 -63.16
C GLN A 203 7.15 22.20 -63.08
N PRO A 204 6.76 22.82 -64.20
CA PRO A 204 5.70 23.85 -64.22
C PRO A 204 4.38 23.38 -63.59
N GLN A 205 4.01 22.11 -63.77
CA GLN A 205 2.79 21.52 -63.19
C GLN A 205 2.88 21.33 -61.67
N SER A 206 4.06 20.97 -61.14
CA SER A 206 4.30 20.84 -59.69
C SER A 206 4.30 22.20 -59.01
N LEU A 207 4.96 23.21 -59.60
CA LEU A 207 4.96 24.59 -59.10
C LEU A 207 3.54 25.18 -59.05
N ARG A 208 2.72 24.93 -60.07
CA ARG A 208 1.30 25.35 -60.07
C ARG A 208 0.48 24.71 -58.95
N ARG A 209 0.78 23.46 -58.56
CA ARG A 209 0.12 22.81 -57.41
C ARG A 209 0.56 23.40 -56.08
N THR A 210 1.84 23.79 -55.96
CA THR A 210 2.42 24.34 -54.71
C THR A 210 1.97 25.78 -54.44
N PHE A 211 1.90 26.64 -55.47
CA PHE A 211 1.48 28.04 -55.32
C PHE A 211 -0.05 28.24 -55.36
N GLY A 212 -0.81 27.20 -55.73
CA GLY A 212 -2.27 27.26 -55.88
C GLY A 212 -2.72 28.11 -57.08
N SER A 213 -4.02 28.10 -57.36
CA SER A 213 -4.59 28.79 -58.54
C SER A 213 -4.64 30.32 -58.39
N GLN A 214 -4.42 30.87 -57.20
CA GLN A 214 -4.54 32.32 -56.92
C GLN A 214 -3.45 33.17 -57.58
N PHE A 215 -2.28 32.60 -57.86
CA PHE A 215 -1.16 33.31 -58.51
C PHE A 215 -0.97 32.89 -59.98
N GLY A 216 -1.94 32.16 -60.54
CA GLY A 216 -1.90 31.57 -61.88
C GLY A 216 -1.65 32.56 -63.01
N GLU A 217 -2.15 33.80 -62.88
CA GLU A 217 -2.05 34.84 -63.91
C GLU A 217 -0.86 35.80 -63.72
N LEU A 218 -0.21 35.78 -62.54
CA LEU A 218 0.88 36.69 -62.19
C LEU A 218 2.28 36.05 -62.35
N ILE A 219 2.35 34.73 -62.40
CA ILE A 219 3.60 33.97 -62.44
C ILE A 219 3.65 33.11 -63.69
N ASP A 220 4.64 33.34 -64.56
CA ASP A 220 4.98 32.42 -65.63
C ASP A 220 5.78 31.23 -65.06
N PHE A 221 5.05 30.14 -64.79
CA PHE A 221 5.61 28.93 -64.20
C PHE A 221 6.59 28.18 -65.11
N ASP A 222 6.55 28.43 -66.44
CA ASP A 222 7.50 27.83 -67.38
C ASP A 222 8.85 28.55 -67.28
N VAL A 223 8.85 29.89 -67.23
CA VAL A 223 10.05 30.71 -67.00
C VAL A 223 10.64 30.51 -65.59
N LEU A 224 9.78 30.38 -64.57
CA LEU A 224 10.20 30.10 -63.20
C LEU A 224 10.86 28.71 -63.07
N SER A 225 10.29 27.70 -63.72
CA SER A 225 10.89 26.36 -63.82
C SER A 225 12.28 26.42 -64.44
N ASP A 226 12.45 27.13 -65.56
CA ASP A 226 13.73 27.23 -66.26
C ASP A 226 14.79 27.99 -65.44
N THR A 227 14.41 29.07 -64.76
CA THR A 227 15.32 29.82 -63.88
C THR A 227 15.73 29.02 -62.64
N LEU A 228 14.82 28.26 -62.04
CA LEU A 228 15.14 27.36 -60.91
C LEU A 228 16.01 26.18 -61.34
N ARG A 229 15.90 25.69 -62.58
CA ARG A 229 16.77 24.64 -63.13
C ARG A 229 18.19 25.14 -63.42
N CYS A 230 18.34 26.41 -63.80
CA CYS A 230 19.66 27.02 -64.02
C CYS A 230 20.48 27.22 -62.73
N ARG A 231 19.84 27.30 -61.55
CA ARG A 231 20.54 27.29 -60.24
C ARG A 231 20.64 25.86 -59.69
N ARG A 232 21.69 25.14 -60.07
CA ARG A 232 22.10 23.90 -59.36
C ARG A 232 22.71 24.26 -58.01
N SER A 233 21.91 24.24 -56.95
CA SER A 233 22.42 24.48 -55.58
C SER A 233 22.33 23.27 -54.65
N HIS A 234 21.64 22.20 -55.03
CA HIS A 234 21.58 20.98 -54.21
C HIS A 234 21.56 19.73 -55.10
N GLU A 235 22.45 18.79 -54.85
CA GLU A 235 22.36 17.45 -55.43
C GLU A 235 21.13 16.74 -54.82
N PRO A 236 20.32 16.04 -55.63
CA PRO A 236 19.18 15.30 -55.12
C PRO A 236 19.65 14.21 -54.15
N MET A 237 18.82 13.90 -53.15
CA MET A 237 19.14 12.90 -52.14
C MET A 237 19.57 11.57 -52.80
N PRO A 238 20.70 10.99 -52.37
CA PRO A 238 21.17 9.70 -52.88
C PRO A 238 20.08 8.64 -52.75
N GLU A 239 19.93 7.80 -53.77
CA GLU A 239 18.87 6.78 -53.82
C GLU A 239 18.95 5.79 -52.66
N LYS A 240 20.17 5.47 -52.19
CA LYS A 240 20.41 4.68 -50.98
C LYS A 240 19.79 5.32 -49.74
N ARG A 241 20.01 6.63 -49.55
CA ARG A 241 19.47 7.39 -48.42
C ARG A 241 17.94 7.44 -48.45
N ARG A 242 17.34 7.67 -49.62
CA ARG A 242 15.88 7.64 -49.81
C ARG A 242 15.28 6.29 -49.41
N LYS A 243 15.86 5.19 -49.93
CA LYS A 243 15.41 3.82 -49.59
C LYS A 243 15.52 3.52 -48.09
N ARG A 244 16.56 4.00 -47.41
CA ARG A 244 16.70 3.86 -45.95
C ARG A 244 15.59 4.60 -45.21
N ILE A 245 15.32 5.86 -45.55
CA ILE A 245 14.26 6.66 -44.92
C ILE A 245 12.88 6.03 -45.15
N GLU A 246 12.59 5.60 -46.39
CA GLU A 246 11.34 4.90 -46.72
C GLU A 246 11.19 3.57 -45.96
N SER A 247 12.28 2.83 -45.79
CA SER A 247 12.26 1.57 -45.02
C SER A 247 12.01 1.82 -43.53
N ALA A 248 12.65 2.83 -42.93
CA ALA A 248 12.42 3.22 -41.54
C ALA A 248 10.99 3.71 -41.33
N LEU A 249 10.47 4.55 -42.24
CA LEU A 249 9.08 5.02 -42.20
C LEU A 249 8.08 3.87 -42.19
N ARG A 250 8.27 2.87 -43.06
CA ARG A 250 7.38 1.71 -43.14
C ARG A 250 7.33 0.95 -41.83
N VAL A 251 8.48 0.64 -41.23
CA VAL A 251 8.54 -0.08 -39.94
C VAL A 251 7.85 0.71 -38.83
N LEU A 252 8.05 2.03 -38.78
CA LEU A 252 7.44 2.89 -37.75
C LEU A 252 5.93 3.05 -37.92
N GLN A 253 5.41 2.94 -39.15
CA GLN A 253 3.98 3.01 -39.43
C GLN A 253 3.28 1.66 -39.22
N GLU A 254 3.97 0.55 -39.46
CA GLU A 254 3.42 -0.82 -39.36
C GLU A 254 3.61 -1.47 -37.98
N GLU A 255 4.20 -0.75 -37.02
CA GLU A 255 4.46 -1.25 -35.68
C GLU A 255 3.16 -1.53 -34.89
N LYS A 256 3.17 -2.61 -34.09
CA LYS A 256 1.99 -3.11 -33.35
C LYS A 256 2.08 -2.94 -31.83
N PHE A 257 3.14 -2.34 -31.33
CA PHE A 257 3.43 -2.19 -29.89
C PHE A 257 2.70 -0.98 -29.30
N PHE A 258 2.81 0.19 -29.94
CA PHE A 258 2.25 1.46 -29.46
C PHE A 258 0.99 1.86 -30.21
N GLY A 259 0.78 1.34 -31.42
CA GLY A 259 -0.41 1.59 -32.22
C GLY A 259 -0.47 3.04 -32.71
N VAL A 260 0.64 3.50 -33.29
CA VAL A 260 0.81 4.82 -33.91
C VAL A 260 -0.33 5.15 -34.89
N GLU A 261 -0.67 4.18 -35.74
CA GLU A 261 -1.78 4.24 -36.70
C GLU A 261 -3.05 3.58 -36.11
N PRO A 262 -4.24 4.18 -36.29
CA PRO A 262 -5.47 3.69 -35.66
C PRO A 262 -6.01 2.37 -36.24
N ASN A 263 -5.58 1.99 -37.46
CA ASN A 263 -6.14 0.86 -38.21
C ASN A 263 -5.35 -0.46 -38.07
N ILE A 264 -4.38 -0.53 -37.16
CA ILE A 264 -3.51 -1.70 -36.98
C ILE A 264 -3.89 -2.46 -35.71
N ASP A 265 -4.02 -3.78 -35.83
CA ASP A 265 -4.23 -4.68 -34.69
C ASP A 265 -3.03 -4.64 -33.73
N ARG A 266 -3.31 -4.23 -32.50
CA ARG A 266 -2.32 -4.04 -31.43
C ARG A 266 -2.04 -5.34 -30.71
N TYR A 267 -0.81 -5.50 -30.21
CA TYR A 267 -0.50 -6.60 -29.32
C TYR A 267 -1.22 -6.47 -27.98
N ASP A 268 -1.72 -7.60 -27.47
CA ASP A 268 -2.13 -7.71 -26.07
C ASP A 268 -0.90 -7.97 -25.19
N PHE A 269 -0.88 -7.33 -24.03
CA PHE A 269 0.18 -7.42 -23.04
C PHE A 269 -0.31 -8.01 -21.71
N ALA A 270 -1.58 -8.38 -21.61
CA ALA A 270 -2.14 -9.02 -20.42
C ALA A 270 -2.22 -10.55 -20.59
N PHE A 271 -1.67 -11.28 -19.63
CA PHE A 271 -1.59 -12.73 -19.62
C PHE A 271 -2.02 -13.31 -18.27
N THR A 272 -2.34 -14.60 -18.24
CA THR A 272 -2.69 -15.35 -17.03
C THR A 272 -1.64 -16.39 -16.62
N SER A 273 -0.62 -16.62 -17.46
CA SER A 273 0.50 -17.53 -17.21
C SER A 273 1.83 -16.88 -17.57
N CYS A 274 2.87 -17.16 -16.77
CA CYS A 274 4.25 -16.74 -17.08
C CYS A 274 4.75 -17.38 -18.37
N THR A 275 4.37 -18.63 -18.63
CA THR A 275 4.79 -19.39 -19.80
C THR A 275 4.31 -18.74 -21.10
N GLU A 276 3.03 -18.36 -21.16
CA GLU A 276 2.44 -17.67 -22.31
C GLU A 276 3.06 -16.29 -22.53
N ALA A 277 3.30 -15.56 -21.43
CA ALA A 277 3.87 -14.22 -21.47
C ALA A 277 5.33 -14.23 -21.97
N LEU A 278 6.15 -15.19 -21.52
CA LEU A 278 7.52 -15.38 -22.00
C LEU A 278 7.54 -15.79 -23.49
N ALA A 279 6.71 -16.74 -23.90
CA ALA A 279 6.61 -17.13 -25.30
C ALA A 279 6.19 -15.95 -26.19
N ALA A 280 5.25 -15.11 -25.72
CA ALA A 280 4.85 -13.90 -26.42
C ALA A 280 5.97 -12.86 -26.48
N PHE A 281 6.76 -12.71 -25.42
CA PHE A 281 7.94 -11.85 -25.40
C PHE A 281 8.99 -12.30 -26.43
N GLU A 282 9.39 -13.57 -26.39
CA GLU A 282 10.37 -14.15 -27.31
C GLU A 282 9.95 -14.01 -28.78
N CYS A 283 8.67 -14.26 -29.09
CA CYS A 283 8.11 -14.13 -30.43
C CYS A 283 8.16 -12.67 -30.94
N ARG A 284 8.10 -11.68 -30.04
CA ARG A 284 8.05 -10.25 -30.38
C ARG A 284 9.44 -9.58 -30.41
N LEU A 285 10.47 -10.22 -29.85
CA LEU A 285 11.85 -9.71 -29.83
C LEU A 285 12.40 -9.27 -31.20
N PRO A 286 12.21 -10.04 -32.30
CA PRO A 286 12.63 -9.60 -33.63
C PRO A 286 11.97 -8.29 -34.06
N GLY A 287 10.66 -8.14 -33.81
CA GLY A 287 9.93 -6.92 -34.13
C GLY A 287 10.39 -5.72 -33.30
N MET A 288 10.73 -5.94 -32.02
CA MET A 288 11.32 -4.89 -31.16
C MET A 288 12.65 -4.39 -31.72
N ALA A 289 13.51 -5.31 -32.17
CA ALA A 289 14.79 -4.97 -32.79
C ALA A 289 14.62 -4.16 -34.08
N GLU A 290 13.64 -4.50 -34.92
CA GLU A 290 13.33 -3.75 -36.13
C GLU A 290 12.86 -2.32 -35.84
N VAL A 291 11.98 -2.13 -34.84
CA VAL A 291 11.50 -0.81 -34.43
C VAL A 291 12.64 0.05 -33.88
N ILE A 292 13.45 -0.47 -32.96
CA ILE A 292 14.59 0.28 -32.40
C ILE A 292 15.61 0.64 -33.49
N ARG A 293 15.90 -0.30 -34.41
CA ARG A 293 16.73 -0.04 -35.58
C ARG A 293 16.16 1.11 -36.41
N ALA A 294 14.86 1.09 -36.71
CA ALA A 294 14.21 2.14 -37.49
C ALA A 294 14.28 3.51 -36.79
N ILE A 295 14.06 3.57 -35.48
CA ILE A 295 14.19 4.80 -34.68
C ILE A 295 15.62 5.35 -34.74
N ARG A 296 16.63 4.50 -34.55
CA ARG A 296 18.04 4.92 -34.58
C ARG A 296 18.47 5.40 -35.97
N VAL A 297 18.07 4.68 -37.03
CA VAL A 297 18.31 5.09 -38.43
C VAL A 297 17.64 6.43 -38.71
N ALA A 298 16.37 6.59 -38.31
CA ALA A 298 15.62 7.83 -38.49
C ALA A 298 16.29 9.01 -37.79
N ALA A 299 16.72 8.84 -36.54
CA ALA A 299 17.41 9.89 -35.79
C ALA A 299 18.72 10.32 -36.47
N LEU A 300 19.51 9.37 -36.96
CA LEU A 300 20.75 9.65 -37.70
C LEU A 300 20.48 10.37 -39.03
N GLU A 301 19.45 9.96 -39.77
CA GLU A 301 19.09 10.55 -41.06
C GLU A 301 18.53 11.98 -40.90
N LEU A 302 17.71 12.23 -39.89
CA LEU A 302 17.18 13.57 -39.57
C LEU A 302 18.29 14.56 -39.15
N ASN A 303 19.35 14.07 -38.52
CA ASN A 303 20.49 14.87 -38.09
C ASN A 303 21.62 14.95 -39.14
N ASN A 304 21.43 14.39 -40.35
CA ASN A 304 22.48 14.23 -41.36
C ASN A 304 23.76 13.55 -40.83
N GLY A 305 23.62 12.70 -39.79
CA GLY A 305 24.74 12.02 -39.12
C GLY A 305 25.01 10.62 -39.64
N TYR A 306 24.20 10.10 -40.57
CA TYR A 306 24.36 8.75 -41.10
C TYR A 306 25.61 8.64 -41.99
N ARG A 307 26.53 7.74 -41.63
CA ARG A 307 27.75 7.45 -42.40
C ARG A 307 27.66 6.03 -42.94
N ASP A 308 27.53 5.90 -44.26
CA ASP A 308 27.38 4.62 -44.96
C ASP A 308 28.48 3.61 -44.56
N GLU A 309 29.75 4.05 -44.46
CA GLU A 309 30.89 3.19 -44.13
C GLU A 309 30.83 2.54 -42.73
N LEU A 310 30.22 3.21 -41.75
CA LEU A 310 30.16 2.73 -40.36
C LEU A 310 28.81 2.08 -40.05
N HIS A 311 27.72 2.65 -40.56
CA HIS A 311 26.38 2.31 -40.13
C HIS A 311 25.73 1.22 -40.96
N ASP A 312 26.11 1.05 -42.24
CA ASP A 312 25.50 0.00 -43.07
C ASP A 312 25.84 -1.40 -42.53
N ASP A 313 27.08 -1.62 -42.09
CA ASP A 313 27.51 -2.90 -41.50
C ASP A 313 26.88 -3.12 -40.11
N PHE A 314 26.89 -2.09 -39.26
CA PHE A 314 26.28 -2.14 -37.94
C PHE A 314 24.79 -2.45 -37.99
N PHE A 315 24.02 -1.72 -38.81
CA PHE A 315 22.58 -1.96 -38.93
C PHE A 315 22.28 -3.23 -39.72
N GLY A 316 23.16 -3.67 -40.64
CA GLY A 316 23.06 -4.94 -41.34
C GLY A 316 23.03 -6.15 -40.39
N HIS A 317 23.80 -6.09 -39.30
CA HIS A 317 23.88 -7.15 -38.28
C HIS A 317 22.99 -6.90 -37.05
N PHE A 318 22.19 -5.83 -37.05
CA PHE A 318 21.34 -5.48 -35.91
C PHE A 318 20.25 -6.53 -35.72
N SER A 319 20.29 -7.21 -34.58
CA SER A 319 19.44 -8.35 -34.25
C SER A 319 18.90 -8.20 -32.81
N PRO A 320 18.02 -9.09 -32.33
CA PRO A 320 17.57 -9.07 -30.94
C PRO A 320 18.71 -9.03 -29.92
N ASN A 321 19.86 -9.66 -30.22
CA ASN A 321 21.04 -9.65 -29.35
C ASN A 321 21.75 -8.29 -29.28
N SER A 322 21.41 -7.36 -30.16
CA SER A 322 21.93 -5.99 -30.17
C SER A 322 21.12 -5.03 -29.29
N LEU A 323 19.98 -5.48 -28.76
CA LEU A 323 19.14 -4.69 -27.86
C LEU A 323 19.78 -4.58 -26.48
N THR A 324 19.81 -3.37 -25.94
CA THR A 324 20.19 -3.12 -24.55
C THR A 324 19.00 -3.29 -23.61
N ALA A 325 19.24 -3.43 -22.31
CA ALA A 325 18.16 -3.47 -21.31
C ALA A 325 17.27 -2.21 -21.36
N GLU A 326 17.87 -1.04 -21.63
CA GLU A 326 17.13 0.21 -21.81
C GLU A 326 16.21 0.17 -23.05
N ASP A 327 16.69 -0.40 -24.17
CA ASP A 327 15.87 -0.56 -25.38
C ASP A 327 14.66 -1.47 -25.11
N ILE A 328 14.84 -2.54 -24.32
CA ILE A 328 13.76 -3.48 -23.97
C ILE A 328 12.75 -2.79 -23.03
N ARG A 329 13.25 -2.07 -22.02
CA ARG A 329 12.43 -1.32 -21.03
C ARG A 329 11.63 -0.17 -21.65
N TRP A 330 11.98 0.26 -22.86
CA TRP A 330 11.23 1.26 -23.63
C TRP A 330 9.91 0.71 -24.21
N PHE A 331 9.74 -0.61 -24.34
CA PHE A 331 8.49 -1.19 -24.81
C PHE A 331 7.43 -1.33 -23.71
N PRO A 332 6.14 -1.47 -24.06
CA PRO A 332 5.08 -1.68 -23.07
C PRO A 332 5.35 -2.92 -22.20
N SER A 333 5.08 -2.80 -20.91
CA SER A 333 5.31 -3.90 -19.96
C SER A 333 4.30 -5.04 -20.12
N TYR A 334 4.74 -6.27 -19.86
CA TYR A 334 3.92 -7.47 -19.88
C TYR A 334 3.27 -7.67 -18.51
N PHE A 335 1.95 -7.69 -18.46
CA PHE A 335 1.18 -7.92 -17.25
C PHE A 335 0.78 -9.38 -17.14
N VAL A 336 1.12 -10.03 -16.02
CA VAL A 336 0.79 -11.43 -15.77
C VAL A 336 0.05 -11.53 -14.44
N SER A 337 -1.19 -12.02 -14.49
CA SER A 337 -1.98 -12.29 -13.28
C SER A 337 -2.05 -13.78 -13.02
N ILE A 338 -1.42 -14.22 -11.93
CA ILE A 338 -1.38 -15.61 -11.51
C ILE A 338 -2.17 -15.75 -10.22
N ARG A 339 -3.09 -16.72 -10.20
CA ARG A 339 -3.72 -17.19 -8.97
C ARG A 339 -2.99 -18.41 -8.45
N ASP A 340 -2.87 -18.48 -7.13
CA ASP A 340 -2.19 -19.56 -6.43
C ASP A 340 -2.74 -20.96 -6.81
N GLN A 341 -4.07 -21.09 -6.95
CA GLN A 341 -4.73 -22.34 -7.34
C GLN A 341 -4.41 -22.78 -8.78
N ASP A 342 -4.17 -21.82 -9.67
CA ASP A 342 -3.89 -22.07 -11.09
C ASP A 342 -2.38 -22.17 -11.37
N CYS A 343 -1.54 -21.92 -10.35
CA CYS A 343 -0.10 -21.80 -10.50
C CYS A 343 0.57 -23.18 -10.57
N THR A 344 0.96 -23.59 -11.78
CA THR A 344 1.69 -24.85 -11.99
C THR A 344 3.14 -24.78 -11.50
N SER A 345 3.79 -25.93 -11.32
CA SER A 345 5.22 -25.98 -10.98
C SER A 345 6.12 -25.32 -12.05
N VAL A 346 5.69 -25.36 -13.31
CA VAL A 346 6.38 -24.71 -14.43
C VAL A 346 6.22 -23.19 -14.35
N ASP A 347 5.01 -22.70 -14.06
CA ASP A 347 4.78 -21.27 -13.85
C ASP A 347 5.59 -20.75 -12.66
N ARG A 348 5.74 -21.54 -11.57
CA ARG A 348 6.60 -21.18 -10.43
C ARG A 348 8.07 -21.00 -10.85
N ALA A 349 8.57 -21.87 -11.73
CA ALA A 349 9.94 -21.78 -12.24
C ALA A 349 10.13 -20.54 -13.12
N HIS A 350 9.23 -20.31 -14.07
CA HIS A 350 9.28 -19.12 -14.94
C HIS A 350 9.04 -17.82 -14.17
N LEU A 351 8.24 -17.83 -13.12
CA LEU A 351 8.08 -16.68 -12.23
C LEU A 351 9.43 -16.31 -11.60
N LEU A 352 10.17 -17.27 -11.05
CA LEU A 352 11.49 -17.02 -10.47
C LEU A 352 12.52 -16.58 -11.53
N GLU A 353 12.46 -17.14 -12.73
CA GLU A 353 13.27 -16.73 -13.88
C GLU A 353 13.02 -15.25 -14.22
N ILE A 354 11.75 -14.86 -14.40
CA ILE A 354 11.38 -13.46 -14.67
C ILE A 354 11.85 -12.54 -13.53
N LEU A 355 11.66 -12.92 -12.26
CA LEU A 355 12.10 -12.12 -11.11
C LEU A 355 13.61 -11.88 -11.04
N SER A 356 14.40 -12.77 -11.65
CA SER A 356 15.87 -12.66 -11.75
C SER A 356 16.36 -11.95 -13.01
N SER A 357 15.43 -11.52 -13.87
CA SER A 357 15.71 -10.87 -15.16
C SER A 357 15.48 -9.36 -15.11
N ASP A 358 15.95 -8.65 -16.13
CA ASP A 358 15.73 -7.21 -16.34
C ASP A 358 14.52 -6.90 -17.25
N LEU A 359 13.63 -7.87 -17.43
CA LEU A 359 12.52 -7.78 -18.38
C LEU A 359 11.38 -6.87 -17.86
N PRO A 360 10.62 -6.21 -18.73
CA PRO A 360 9.57 -5.28 -18.33
C PRO A 360 8.28 -6.03 -17.95
N PHE A 361 8.30 -6.83 -16.89
CA PHE A 361 7.17 -7.64 -16.43
C PHE A 361 6.51 -7.06 -15.18
N LYS A 362 5.18 -7.04 -15.17
CA LYS A 362 4.33 -6.69 -14.02
C LYS A 362 3.58 -7.95 -13.59
N LEU A 363 4.06 -8.57 -12.52
CA LEU A 363 3.55 -9.83 -12.02
C LEU A 363 2.61 -9.58 -10.85
N ILE A 364 1.40 -10.12 -10.91
CA ILE A 364 0.52 -10.26 -9.77
C ILE A 364 0.49 -11.73 -9.37
N PHE A 365 0.76 -12.01 -8.11
CA PHE A 365 0.56 -13.32 -7.52
C PHE A 365 -0.52 -13.23 -6.44
N GLN A 366 -1.69 -13.79 -6.73
CA GLN A 366 -2.85 -13.77 -5.83
C GLN A 366 -2.86 -15.02 -4.96
N VAL A 367 -2.86 -14.81 -3.65
CA VAL A 367 -2.90 -15.88 -2.66
C VAL A 367 -4.29 -15.93 -2.05
N ASP A 368 -5.00 -17.03 -2.27
CA ASP A 368 -6.33 -17.24 -1.69
C ASP A 368 -6.23 -17.88 -0.29
N HIS A 369 -5.26 -18.80 -0.12
CA HIS A 369 -5.04 -19.58 1.09
C HIS A 369 -3.55 -19.59 1.47
N LEU A 370 -3.25 -19.31 2.75
CA LEU A 370 -1.86 -19.16 3.21
C LEU A 370 -1.14 -20.50 3.48
N PHE A 371 -1.88 -21.52 3.96
CA PHE A 371 -1.31 -22.80 4.42
C PHE A 371 -1.99 -24.04 3.80
N HIS A 372 -2.58 -23.88 2.62
CA HIS A 372 -3.14 -25.00 1.87
C HIS A 372 -2.13 -25.46 0.83
N SER A 373 -1.93 -26.78 0.73
CA SER A 373 -1.25 -27.39 -0.42
C SER A 373 -2.15 -27.35 -1.66
N ASP A 374 -1.55 -27.65 -2.81
CA ASP A 374 -2.26 -27.79 -4.09
C ASP A 374 -3.37 -28.87 -4.02
N ASP A 375 -3.22 -29.87 -3.13
CA ASP A 375 -4.21 -30.93 -2.86
C ASP A 375 -5.27 -30.55 -1.81
N GLY A 376 -5.27 -29.29 -1.33
CA GLY A 376 -6.20 -28.80 -0.29
C GLY A 376 -5.94 -29.34 1.12
N GLN A 377 -4.80 -29.98 1.35
CA GLN A 377 -4.40 -30.48 2.68
C GLN A 377 -3.69 -29.37 3.48
N PRO A 378 -3.73 -29.42 4.83
CA PRO A 378 -3.00 -28.48 5.66
C PRO A 378 -1.50 -28.68 5.43
N ASP A 379 -0.84 -27.65 4.93
CA ASP A 379 0.59 -27.68 4.67
C ASP A 379 1.33 -26.74 5.63
N ILE A 380 1.41 -27.19 6.88
CA ILE A 380 2.02 -26.42 7.97
C ILE A 380 3.56 -26.54 7.97
N LEU A 381 4.10 -27.62 7.36
CA LEU A 381 5.50 -27.99 7.44
C LEU A 381 6.25 -27.94 6.10
N SER A 382 5.58 -28.05 4.95
CA SER A 382 6.25 -28.07 3.65
C SER A 382 6.48 -26.67 3.08
N MET A 383 7.09 -26.65 1.92
CA MET A 383 7.55 -25.48 1.17
C MET A 383 6.44 -24.45 0.85
N SER A 384 5.15 -24.65 1.15
CA SER A 384 4.06 -23.65 1.02
C SER A 384 4.27 -22.36 1.83
N ALA A 385 5.21 -22.33 2.77
CA ALA A 385 5.76 -21.09 3.31
C ALA A 385 6.30 -20.16 2.21
N TRP A 386 6.61 -20.67 1.01
CA TRP A 386 7.04 -19.90 -0.15
C TRP A 386 6.03 -18.82 -0.54
N LYS A 387 4.72 -19.08 -0.46
CA LYS A 387 3.67 -18.08 -0.79
C LYS A 387 3.84 -16.84 0.07
N THR A 388 4.08 -17.06 1.35
CA THR A 388 4.33 -15.98 2.29
C THR A 388 5.71 -15.37 2.10
N GLN A 389 6.73 -16.12 1.67
CA GLN A 389 8.13 -15.66 1.53
C GLN A 389 8.46 -15.05 0.15
N LEU A 390 7.58 -15.20 -0.83
CA LEU A 390 7.82 -14.85 -2.23
C LEU A 390 8.31 -13.41 -2.39
N ALA A 391 7.67 -12.46 -1.71
CA ALA A 391 8.07 -11.06 -1.78
C ALA A 391 9.50 -10.82 -1.24
N THR A 392 9.85 -11.48 -0.14
CA THR A 392 11.20 -11.38 0.43
C THR A 392 12.25 -12.06 -0.45
N MET A 393 11.86 -13.13 -1.17
CA MET A 393 12.72 -13.78 -2.17
C MET A 393 12.93 -12.87 -3.39
N ALA A 394 11.86 -12.32 -3.96
CA ALA A 394 11.89 -11.39 -5.08
C ALA A 394 12.78 -10.17 -4.81
N ALA A 395 12.64 -9.57 -3.62
CA ALA A 395 13.49 -8.45 -3.20
C ALA A 395 14.99 -8.81 -3.12
N LYS A 396 15.33 -10.09 -2.93
CA LYS A 396 16.72 -10.58 -2.93
C LYS A 396 17.21 -10.97 -4.33
N LEU A 397 16.32 -11.34 -5.24
CA LEU A 397 16.65 -11.75 -6.61
C LEU A 397 16.96 -10.56 -7.53
N GLY A 398 16.66 -9.33 -7.10
CA GLY A 398 17.00 -8.10 -7.83
C GLY A 398 15.83 -7.44 -8.55
N SER A 399 14.59 -7.78 -8.20
CA SER A 399 13.41 -7.14 -8.81
C SER A 399 13.39 -5.62 -8.56
N ASP A 400 13.04 -4.83 -9.58
CA ASP A 400 12.99 -3.35 -9.51
C ASP A 400 11.88 -2.83 -8.59
N PHE A 401 10.86 -3.63 -8.28
CA PHE A 401 9.83 -3.28 -7.30
C PHE A 401 9.14 -4.53 -6.73
N VAL A 402 8.88 -4.55 -5.43
CA VAL A 402 8.10 -5.62 -4.81
C VAL A 402 7.11 -5.05 -3.79
N LEU A 403 5.85 -5.46 -3.91
CA LEU A 403 4.80 -5.17 -2.93
C LEU A 403 4.14 -6.47 -2.48
N GLN A 404 4.09 -6.67 -1.17
CA GLN A 404 3.26 -7.68 -0.51
C GLN A 404 2.16 -6.97 0.27
N SER A 405 0.90 -7.38 0.13
CA SER A 405 -0.21 -6.81 0.91
C SER A 405 -1.45 -7.69 0.88
N ALA A 406 -2.39 -7.50 1.80
CA ALA A 406 -3.74 -8.04 1.64
C ALA A 406 -4.65 -7.04 0.90
N THR A 407 -5.77 -7.54 0.36
CA THR A 407 -6.80 -6.71 -0.32
C THR A 407 -7.35 -5.60 0.56
N SER A 408 -7.41 -5.79 1.88
CA SER A 408 -7.82 -4.78 2.86
C SER A 408 -7.02 -3.48 2.78
N ASN A 409 -5.72 -3.55 2.45
CA ASN A 409 -4.81 -2.41 2.48
C ASN A 409 -4.57 -1.76 1.11
N LEU A 410 -5.10 -2.32 0.01
CA LEU A 410 -4.93 -1.75 -1.33
C LEU A 410 -5.35 -0.28 -1.45
N PRO A 411 -6.48 0.18 -0.84
CA PRO A 411 -6.86 1.60 -0.89
C PRO A 411 -5.75 2.52 -0.40
N SER A 412 -5.09 2.15 0.71
CA SER A 412 -3.99 2.92 1.30
C SER A 412 -2.66 2.81 0.53
N LEU A 413 -2.53 1.82 -0.35
CA LEU A 413 -1.31 1.51 -1.10
C LEU A 413 -1.39 1.90 -2.58
N THR A 414 -2.44 2.60 -3.00
CA THR A 414 -2.67 3.00 -4.40
C THR A 414 -1.44 3.71 -5.00
N GLU A 415 -0.82 4.62 -4.25
CA GLU A 415 0.39 5.32 -4.70
C GLU A 415 1.56 4.36 -4.95
N SER A 416 1.83 3.45 -4.01
CA SER A 416 2.86 2.41 -4.15
C SER A 416 2.55 1.45 -5.32
N LEU A 417 1.28 1.11 -5.54
CA LEU A 417 0.87 0.29 -6.69
C LEU A 417 1.20 1.00 -8.01
N VAL A 418 0.78 2.26 -8.16
CA VAL A 418 1.08 3.07 -9.35
C VAL A 418 2.59 3.21 -9.54
N GLN A 419 3.36 3.40 -8.47
CA GLN A 419 4.82 3.48 -8.52
C GLN A 419 5.45 2.18 -9.08
N GLY A 420 5.06 1.02 -8.57
CA GLY A 420 5.56 -0.26 -9.07
C GLY A 420 5.15 -0.56 -10.51
N LEU A 421 3.93 -0.17 -10.89
CA LEU A 421 3.41 -0.36 -12.25
C LEU A 421 4.07 0.54 -13.29
N THR A 422 4.53 1.72 -12.88
CA THR A 422 5.24 2.69 -13.75
C THR A 422 6.76 2.47 -13.78
N THR A 423 7.30 1.64 -12.89
CA THR A 423 8.72 1.23 -12.91
C THR A 423 9.03 0.53 -14.25
N PRO A 424 10.19 0.73 -14.89
CA PRO A 424 10.46 0.16 -16.22
C PRO A 424 10.71 -1.36 -16.23
N GLY A 425 11.28 -1.92 -15.16
CA GLY A 425 11.66 -3.33 -15.09
C GLY A 425 10.64 -4.23 -14.40
N VAL A 426 11.12 -5.24 -13.67
CA VAL A 426 10.26 -6.26 -13.05
C VAL A 426 9.60 -5.72 -11.79
N ALA A 427 8.28 -5.80 -11.71
CA ALA A 427 7.53 -5.52 -10.50
C ALA A 427 6.69 -6.73 -10.07
N LEU A 428 6.78 -7.10 -8.79
CA LEU A 428 5.96 -8.16 -8.19
C LEU A 428 4.93 -7.59 -7.20
N PHE A 429 3.68 -7.97 -7.37
CA PHE A 429 2.58 -7.69 -6.46
C PHE A 429 2.03 -9.00 -5.89
N SER A 430 2.50 -9.39 -4.72
CA SER A 430 1.99 -10.56 -4.00
C SER A 430 0.83 -10.14 -3.10
N ILE A 431 -0.40 -10.48 -3.50
CA ILE A 431 -1.61 -9.98 -2.84
C ILE A 431 -2.42 -11.12 -2.24
N PHE A 432 -2.68 -11.07 -0.93
CA PHE A 432 -3.61 -11.99 -0.28
C PHE A 432 -5.05 -11.53 -0.50
N SER A 433 -5.84 -12.36 -1.17
CA SER A 433 -7.18 -12.05 -1.68
C SER A 433 -8.15 -13.21 -1.37
N PRO A 434 -8.55 -13.40 -0.10
CA PRO A 434 -9.38 -14.53 0.28
C PRO A 434 -10.76 -14.49 -0.39
N GLY A 435 -11.28 -15.65 -0.77
CA GLY A 435 -12.66 -15.80 -1.24
C GLY A 435 -13.66 -15.81 -0.08
N GLU A 436 -14.94 -15.70 -0.40
CA GLU A 436 -16.02 -15.78 0.60
C GLU A 436 -16.05 -17.16 1.29
N ASP A 437 -15.73 -18.22 0.54
CA ASP A 437 -15.74 -19.60 1.04
C ASP A 437 -14.44 -19.98 1.76
N SER A 438 -13.39 -19.16 1.69
CA SER A 438 -12.07 -19.49 2.25
C SER A 438 -12.08 -19.54 3.78
N TYR A 439 -12.83 -18.66 4.43
CA TYR A 439 -12.93 -18.55 5.89
C TYR A 439 -14.40 -18.45 6.32
N PRO A 440 -15.07 -19.58 6.58
CA PRO A 440 -16.50 -19.59 6.89
C PRO A 440 -16.86 -18.67 8.06
N GLY A 441 -17.79 -17.74 7.80
CA GLY A 441 -18.24 -16.75 8.77
C GLY A 441 -17.46 -15.43 8.74
N LEU A 442 -16.24 -15.38 8.21
CA LEU A 442 -15.50 -14.12 8.10
C LEU A 442 -15.67 -13.49 6.72
N HIS A 443 -16.08 -12.23 6.68
CA HIS A 443 -16.11 -11.47 5.43
C HIS A 443 -14.69 -11.34 4.85
N PRO A 444 -14.49 -11.42 3.51
CA PRO A 444 -13.16 -11.36 2.88
C PRO A 444 -12.29 -10.17 3.32
N TYR A 445 -12.90 -8.99 3.51
CA TYR A 445 -12.21 -7.81 4.05
C TYR A 445 -11.60 -8.05 5.43
N LEU A 446 -12.33 -8.70 6.34
CA LEU A 446 -11.84 -9.00 7.69
C LEU A 446 -10.77 -10.09 7.68
N ALA A 447 -10.93 -11.12 6.84
CA ALA A 447 -9.91 -12.14 6.67
C ALA A 447 -8.60 -11.54 6.11
N ALA A 448 -8.70 -10.65 5.12
CA ALA A 448 -7.57 -9.92 4.57
C ALA A 448 -6.87 -9.04 5.62
N ALA A 449 -7.65 -8.26 6.40
CA ALA A 449 -7.11 -7.43 7.47
C ALA A 449 -6.43 -8.26 8.57
N ALA A 450 -7.06 -9.39 8.96
CA ALA A 450 -6.54 -10.30 9.95
C ALA A 450 -5.21 -10.95 9.52
N ALA A 451 -5.03 -11.26 8.24
CA ALA A 451 -3.76 -11.80 7.73
C ALA A 451 -2.59 -10.81 7.90
N VAL A 452 -2.85 -9.51 7.74
CA VAL A 452 -1.85 -8.45 7.97
C VAL A 452 -1.58 -8.26 9.46
N GLU A 453 -2.65 -8.14 10.25
CA GLU A 453 -2.56 -7.89 11.70
C GLU A 453 -1.86 -9.03 12.45
N SER A 454 -2.12 -10.27 12.03
CA SER A 454 -1.50 -11.48 12.59
C SER A 454 -0.04 -11.71 12.15
N ARG A 455 0.52 -10.83 11.30
CA ARG A 455 1.87 -10.97 10.69
C ARG A 455 2.06 -12.18 9.78
N LEU A 456 0.99 -12.89 9.43
CA LEU A 456 1.06 -14.02 8.50
C LEU A 456 1.33 -13.55 7.06
N PHE A 457 0.72 -12.43 6.69
CA PHE A 457 0.91 -11.79 5.39
C PHE A 457 1.11 -10.27 5.57
N PRO A 458 2.24 -9.84 6.15
CA PRO A 458 2.47 -8.43 6.45
C PRO A 458 2.62 -7.61 5.16
N VAL A 459 2.35 -6.31 5.26
CA VAL A 459 2.59 -5.39 4.15
C VAL A 459 4.09 -5.14 4.01
N ILE A 460 4.63 -5.37 2.81
CA ILE A 460 6.03 -5.13 2.49
C ILE A 460 6.06 -4.26 1.25
N VAL A 461 6.82 -3.17 1.27
CA VAL A 461 7.13 -2.39 0.07
C VAL A 461 8.64 -2.35 -0.07
N PHE A 462 9.15 -2.85 -1.19
CA PHE A 462 10.55 -2.80 -1.56
C PHE A 462 10.71 -2.07 -2.89
N ASP A 463 11.51 -1.02 -2.86
CA ASP A 463 11.76 -0.14 -3.99
C ASP A 463 13.22 0.32 -3.97
N PRO A 464 14.10 -0.32 -4.75
CA PRO A 464 15.50 0.06 -4.91
C PRO A 464 15.71 1.51 -5.34
N ALA A 465 14.74 2.15 -6.01
CA ALA A 465 14.90 3.53 -6.48
C ALA A 465 14.77 4.57 -5.36
N LYS A 466 14.31 4.20 -4.17
CA LYS A 466 14.14 5.13 -3.02
C LYS A 466 15.43 5.50 -2.29
N GLY A 467 16.49 4.71 -2.42
CA GLY A 467 17.78 5.01 -1.80
C GLY A 467 18.80 3.89 -2.01
N ASP A 468 20.08 4.22 -1.79
CA ASP A 468 21.18 3.28 -1.98
C ASP A 468 21.33 2.29 -0.81
N ALA A 469 20.90 2.69 0.39
CA ALA A 469 20.94 1.83 1.56
C ALA A 469 19.73 0.90 1.59
N ARG A 470 19.95 -0.37 1.93
CA ARG A 470 18.89 -1.39 1.96
C ARG A 470 17.68 -1.02 2.83
N ASN A 471 17.91 -0.28 3.92
CA ASN A 471 16.85 0.16 4.83
C ASN A 471 15.97 1.25 4.21
N ASP A 472 16.51 2.05 3.27
CA ASP A 472 15.77 3.09 2.58
C ASP A 472 14.89 2.49 1.47
N CYS A 473 15.34 1.39 0.86
CA CYS A 473 14.56 0.65 -0.13
C CYS A 473 13.38 -0.12 0.48
N PHE A 474 13.41 -0.45 1.78
CA PHE A 474 12.48 -1.40 2.41
C PHE A 474 11.58 -0.75 3.46
N SER A 475 10.26 -0.79 3.23
CA SER A 475 9.26 -0.14 4.09
C SER A 475 8.22 -1.10 4.65
N LEU A 476 7.96 -0.95 5.96
CA LEU A 476 6.90 -1.64 6.72
C LEU A 476 5.85 -0.67 7.28
N GLN A 477 5.78 0.57 6.78
CA GLN A 477 4.96 1.65 7.38
C GLN A 477 3.47 1.33 7.48
N SER A 478 2.90 0.61 6.51
CA SER A 478 1.47 0.31 6.46
C SER A 478 1.01 -0.83 7.40
N ASN A 479 1.90 -1.35 8.25
CA ASN A 479 1.57 -2.39 9.22
C ASN A 479 1.18 -1.80 10.59
N PRO A 480 0.15 -2.33 11.27
CA PRO A 480 -0.24 -1.87 12.59
C PRO A 480 0.85 -2.21 13.63
N GLN A 481 1.06 -1.32 14.60
CA GLN A 481 1.98 -1.49 15.75
C GLN A 481 3.32 -2.13 15.35
N ARG A 482 3.97 -1.60 14.31
CA ARG A 482 5.11 -2.25 13.64
C ARG A 482 6.35 -2.49 14.49
N GLN A 483 6.45 -1.91 15.67
CA GLN A 483 7.56 -2.09 16.60
C GLN A 483 7.38 -3.34 17.48
N THR A 484 6.15 -3.81 17.66
CA THR A 484 5.86 -5.00 18.48
C THR A 484 5.74 -6.25 17.61
N ALA A 485 6.03 -7.40 18.21
CA ALA A 485 5.85 -8.70 17.57
C ALA A 485 4.38 -8.90 17.14
N TRP A 486 3.44 -8.62 18.04
CA TRP A 486 2.00 -8.80 17.84
C TRP A 486 1.26 -7.47 18.08
N ALA A 487 0.22 -7.21 17.30
CA ALA A 487 -0.65 -6.06 17.51
C ALA A 487 -1.53 -6.30 18.74
N VAL A 488 -1.60 -5.35 19.67
CA VAL A 488 -2.38 -5.47 20.91
C VAL A 488 -3.61 -4.59 20.84
N HIS A 489 -4.78 -5.14 21.16
CA HIS A 489 -6.05 -4.43 21.14
C HIS A 489 -6.81 -4.59 22.45
N SER A 490 -7.54 -3.55 22.84
CA SER A 490 -8.47 -3.64 23.97
C SER A 490 -9.69 -4.46 23.58
N PHE A 491 -10.02 -5.48 24.37
CA PHE A 491 -11.19 -6.33 24.21
C PHE A 491 -12.06 -6.20 25.45
N THR A 492 -13.33 -5.83 25.25
CA THR A 492 -14.31 -5.70 26.34
C THR A 492 -15.38 -6.76 26.15
N TYR A 493 -15.65 -7.55 27.20
CA TYR A 493 -16.71 -8.54 27.21
C TYR A 493 -17.43 -8.53 28.56
N GLU A 494 -18.65 -9.08 28.58
CA GLU A 494 -19.45 -9.22 29.79
C GLU A 494 -19.21 -10.61 30.41
N GLU A 495 -18.95 -10.65 31.71
CA GLU A 495 -18.84 -11.89 32.47
C GLU A 495 -20.20 -12.37 32.99
N GLU A 496 -20.26 -13.61 33.51
CA GLU A 496 -21.50 -14.18 34.09
C GLU A 496 -22.09 -13.34 35.24
N SER A 497 -21.26 -12.51 35.89
CA SER A 497 -21.66 -11.56 36.92
C SER A 497 -22.29 -10.26 36.37
N MET A 498 -22.48 -10.16 35.05
CA MET A 498 -22.88 -8.95 34.32
C MET A 498 -21.94 -7.77 34.49
N GLN A 499 -20.66 -8.05 34.73
CA GLN A 499 -19.60 -7.05 34.81
C GLN A 499 -18.85 -6.96 33.48
N ALA A 500 -18.67 -5.74 32.99
CA ALA A 500 -17.82 -5.48 31.84
C ALA A 500 -16.35 -5.60 32.25
N VAL A 501 -15.64 -6.54 31.63
CA VAL A 501 -14.20 -6.74 31.80
C VAL A 501 -13.50 -6.30 30.53
N THR A 502 -12.47 -5.47 30.68
CA THR A 502 -11.62 -5.02 29.56
C THR A 502 -10.22 -5.58 29.75
N GLU A 503 -9.74 -6.31 28.74
CA GLU A 503 -8.40 -6.89 28.72
C GLU A 503 -7.64 -6.47 27.46
N ALA A 504 -6.31 -6.47 27.52
CA ALA A 504 -5.45 -6.23 26.37
C ALA A 504 -5.11 -7.58 25.72
N LEU A 505 -5.61 -7.81 24.50
CA LEU A 505 -5.38 -9.04 23.77
C LEU A 505 -4.41 -8.81 22.60
N PRO A 506 -3.27 -9.52 22.57
CA PRO A 506 -2.42 -9.59 21.38
C PRO A 506 -3.08 -10.46 20.31
N PHE A 507 -3.10 -9.99 19.07
CA PHE A 507 -3.58 -10.74 17.91
C PHE A 507 -2.43 -11.51 17.27
N THR A 508 -2.45 -12.82 17.45
CA THR A 508 -1.42 -13.74 16.98
C THR A 508 -1.85 -14.47 15.70
N PRO A 509 -0.91 -15.11 14.97
CA PRO A 509 -1.21 -16.03 13.87
C PRO A 509 -2.34 -17.02 14.15
N LEU A 510 -2.34 -17.64 15.33
CA LEU A 510 -3.33 -18.67 15.67
C LEU A 510 -4.71 -18.11 15.97
N ASP A 511 -4.82 -16.83 16.34
CA ASP A 511 -6.14 -16.19 16.47
C ASP A 511 -6.84 -16.12 15.11
N PHE A 512 -6.10 -15.79 14.04
CA PHE A 512 -6.66 -15.82 12.67
C PHE A 512 -6.86 -17.25 12.16
N LEU A 513 -5.85 -18.12 12.30
CA LEU A 513 -5.92 -19.50 11.78
C LEU A 513 -6.95 -20.38 12.52
N ALA A 514 -7.46 -19.95 13.67
CA ALA A 514 -8.57 -20.61 14.35
C ALA A 514 -9.89 -20.55 13.55
N ALA A 515 -10.02 -19.61 12.60
CA ALA A 515 -11.15 -19.51 11.68
C ALA A 515 -11.01 -20.41 10.45
N ASP A 516 -9.84 -21.02 10.24
CA ASP A 516 -9.57 -21.88 9.09
C ASP A 516 -10.03 -23.33 9.38
N PRO A 517 -10.98 -23.89 8.60
CA PRO A 517 -11.52 -25.22 8.87
C PRO A 517 -10.49 -26.33 8.64
N VAL A 518 -9.55 -26.15 7.71
CA VAL A 518 -8.53 -27.14 7.36
C VAL A 518 -7.50 -27.29 8.49
N LEU A 519 -7.29 -26.21 9.22
CA LEU A 519 -6.37 -26.13 10.37
C LEU A 519 -7.02 -26.46 11.72
N SER A 520 -8.30 -26.85 11.71
CA SER A 520 -9.05 -27.19 12.93
C SER A 520 -8.42 -28.29 13.80
N SER A 521 -7.60 -29.16 13.22
CA SER A 521 -6.85 -30.22 13.93
C SER A 521 -5.79 -29.69 14.91
N MET A 522 -5.33 -28.45 14.73
CA MET A 522 -4.38 -27.80 15.64
C MET A 522 -5.02 -27.29 16.93
N PHE A 523 -6.36 -27.28 16.99
CA PHE A 523 -7.11 -26.66 18.08
C PHE A 523 -8.01 -27.66 18.80
N ARG A 524 -8.05 -27.54 20.13
CA ARG A 524 -9.02 -28.27 20.96
C ARG A 524 -9.88 -27.29 21.76
N PRO A 525 -11.20 -27.25 21.54
CA PRO A 525 -12.08 -26.38 22.31
C PRO A 525 -12.18 -26.84 23.76
N VAL A 526 -12.20 -25.88 24.68
CA VAL A 526 -12.33 -26.11 26.12
C VAL A 526 -13.55 -25.35 26.63
N GLN A 527 -14.44 -26.09 27.29
CA GLN A 527 -15.64 -25.51 27.90
C GLN A 527 -15.26 -24.63 29.09
N ARG A 528 -16.07 -23.61 29.39
CA ARG A 528 -15.81 -22.67 30.50
C ARG A 528 -15.60 -23.36 31.86
N ARG A 529 -16.28 -24.48 32.11
CA ARG A 529 -16.15 -25.29 33.34
C ARG A 529 -14.78 -25.92 33.53
N GLN A 530 -14.02 -26.07 32.45
CA GLN A 530 -12.70 -26.72 32.43
C GLN A 530 -11.55 -25.71 32.47
N TRP A 531 -11.85 -24.41 32.59
CA TRP A 531 -10.82 -23.37 32.66
C TRP A 531 -9.98 -23.55 33.92
N SER A 532 -8.66 -23.68 33.74
CA SER A 532 -7.70 -23.81 34.84
C SER A 532 -6.69 -22.67 34.83
N GLN A 533 -5.97 -22.49 35.94
CA GLN A 533 -4.86 -21.54 36.06
C GLN A 533 -3.61 -21.96 35.26
N GLU A 534 -3.54 -23.23 34.83
CA GLU A 534 -2.46 -23.76 33.99
C GLU A 534 -2.58 -23.28 32.53
N MET A 535 -3.77 -22.78 32.14
CA MET A 535 -4.02 -22.23 30.82
C MET A 535 -3.53 -20.79 30.73
N VAL A 536 -2.60 -20.54 29.82
CA VAL A 536 -1.92 -19.25 29.64
C VAL A 536 -2.15 -18.74 28.22
N PRO A 537 -2.39 -17.43 28.00
CA PRO A 537 -2.52 -16.87 26.67
C PRO A 537 -1.30 -17.19 25.81
N LEU A 538 -1.50 -17.54 24.53
CA LEU A 538 -0.42 -17.94 23.63
C LEU A 538 0.75 -16.94 23.60
N ALA A 539 0.46 -15.64 23.56
CA ALA A 539 1.49 -14.62 23.53
C ALA A 539 2.38 -14.60 24.79
N GLU A 540 1.82 -14.87 25.97
CA GLU A 540 2.60 -15.01 27.21
C GLU A 540 3.42 -16.32 27.18
N TYR A 541 2.83 -17.40 26.70
CA TYR A 541 3.54 -18.68 26.54
C TYR A 541 4.76 -18.56 25.61
N LEU A 542 4.68 -17.73 24.56
CA LEU A 542 5.79 -17.49 23.63
C LEU A 542 6.94 -16.67 24.22
N GLN A 543 6.69 -15.90 25.28
CA GLN A 543 7.73 -15.15 26.01
C GLN A 543 8.45 -16.02 27.03
N GLY A 544 7.82 -17.12 27.48
CA GLY A 544 8.42 -18.06 28.43
C GLY A 544 9.47 -18.95 27.78
N ASP A 545 10.60 -19.14 28.47
CA ASP A 545 11.58 -20.17 28.10
C ASP A 545 10.99 -21.58 28.29
N GLY A 546 11.55 -22.60 27.63
CA GLY A 546 11.05 -23.99 27.71
C GLY A 546 10.89 -24.55 29.15
N LYS A 547 11.64 -24.02 30.13
CA LYS A 547 11.46 -24.35 31.56
C LYS A 547 10.27 -23.66 32.21
N MET A 548 9.96 -22.41 31.83
CA MET A 548 8.80 -21.65 32.30
C MET A 548 7.49 -22.26 31.78
N ASN A 549 7.56 -22.93 30.64
CA ASN A 549 6.42 -23.52 29.95
C ASN A 549 6.07 -24.95 30.43
N ASN A 550 6.89 -25.54 31.30
CA ASN A 550 6.59 -26.84 31.89
C ASN A 550 5.29 -26.80 32.69
N GLY A 551 4.31 -27.62 32.28
CA GLY A 551 3.01 -27.69 32.94
C GLY A 551 2.07 -26.53 32.63
N ARG A 552 2.31 -25.77 31.56
CA ARG A 552 1.39 -24.73 31.05
C ARG A 552 0.75 -25.16 29.74
N LEU A 553 -0.49 -24.72 29.51
CA LEU A 553 -1.25 -24.97 28.30
C LEU A 553 -1.53 -23.66 27.55
N PRO A 554 -0.96 -23.44 26.36
CA PRO A 554 -1.26 -22.25 25.58
C PRO A 554 -2.68 -22.30 25.00
N PHE A 555 -3.38 -21.16 25.05
CA PHE A 555 -4.70 -21.01 24.43
C PHE A 555 -4.86 -19.72 23.62
N VAL A 556 -5.82 -19.74 22.69
CA VAL A 556 -6.38 -18.58 21.98
C VAL A 556 -7.87 -18.42 22.29
N LEU A 557 -8.40 -17.21 22.13
CA LEU A 557 -9.79 -16.86 22.43
C LEU A 557 -10.63 -16.78 21.17
N VAL A 558 -11.76 -17.49 21.16
CA VAL A 558 -12.72 -17.47 20.05
C VAL A 558 -14.14 -17.28 20.55
N ILE A 559 -14.99 -16.73 19.70
CA ILE A 559 -16.41 -16.58 19.94
C ILE A 559 -17.15 -17.59 19.08
N GLY A 560 -18.03 -18.37 19.72
CA GLY A 560 -18.91 -19.32 19.05
C GLY A 560 -20.18 -18.66 18.49
N PRO A 561 -21.04 -19.43 17.79
CA PRO A 561 -22.32 -18.91 17.27
C PRO A 561 -23.27 -18.42 18.36
N ASP A 562 -23.15 -18.94 19.58
CA ASP A 562 -23.97 -18.54 20.74
C ASP A 562 -23.49 -17.23 21.40
N ASP A 563 -22.58 -16.50 20.75
CA ASP A 563 -21.94 -15.27 21.26
C ASP A 563 -21.17 -15.46 22.58
N GLN A 564 -20.77 -16.71 22.85
CA GLN A 564 -20.02 -17.08 24.06
C GLN A 564 -18.51 -17.16 23.81
N LEU A 565 -17.74 -16.65 24.77
CA LEU A 565 -16.28 -16.69 24.77
C LEU A 565 -15.76 -18.08 25.15
N ASN A 566 -14.98 -18.68 24.27
CA ASN A 566 -14.39 -20.01 24.41
C ASN A 566 -12.87 -19.96 24.32
N ARG A 567 -12.18 -20.88 25.02
CA ARG A 567 -10.72 -21.08 24.90
C ARG A 567 -10.45 -22.25 23.96
N LEU A 568 -9.51 -22.06 23.03
CA LEU A 568 -8.96 -23.14 22.21
C LEU A 568 -7.53 -23.42 22.64
N ILE A 569 -7.26 -24.64 23.08
CA ILE A 569 -5.90 -25.11 23.37
C ILE A 569 -5.23 -25.41 22.04
N VAL A 570 -3.96 -25.00 21.91
CA VAL A 570 -3.17 -25.17 20.69
C VAL A 570 -2.13 -26.27 20.88
N ASN A 571 -1.83 -27.01 19.81
CA ASN A 571 -0.78 -28.03 19.84
C ASN A 571 0.64 -27.44 19.64
N SER A 572 1.67 -28.24 19.86
CA SER A 572 3.07 -27.86 19.71
C SER A 572 3.42 -27.37 18.31
N ALA A 573 2.89 -28.01 17.25
CA ALA A 573 3.10 -27.60 15.87
C ALA A 573 2.59 -26.17 15.58
N ALA A 574 1.44 -25.81 16.15
CA ALA A 574 0.88 -24.46 16.03
C ALA A 574 1.72 -23.40 16.77
N VAL A 575 2.28 -23.76 17.93
CA VAL A 575 3.24 -22.90 18.65
C VAL A 575 4.50 -22.68 17.81
N GLU A 576 5.06 -23.73 17.21
CA GLU A 576 6.24 -23.61 16.33
C GLU A 576 5.98 -22.73 15.12
N LEU A 577 4.81 -22.85 14.48
CA LEU A 577 4.39 -21.95 13.40
C LEU A 577 4.41 -20.49 13.87
N THR A 578 3.83 -20.21 15.03
CA THR A 578 3.76 -18.85 15.58
C THR A 578 5.15 -18.28 15.86
N GLN A 579 6.05 -19.10 16.40
CA GLN A 579 7.46 -18.72 16.61
C GLN A 579 8.18 -18.43 15.28
N ARG A 580 7.93 -19.22 14.22
CA ARG A 580 8.50 -18.96 12.88
C ARG A 580 8.02 -17.63 12.31
N VAL A 581 6.73 -17.33 12.43
CA VAL A 581 6.16 -16.04 11.98
C VAL A 581 6.78 -14.89 12.77
N GLY A 582 6.90 -15.03 14.10
CA GLY A 582 7.56 -14.04 14.95
C GLY A 582 9.01 -13.79 14.54
N ARG A 583 9.83 -14.84 14.36
CA ARG A 583 11.21 -14.70 13.87
C ARG A 583 11.29 -13.99 12.52
N ARG A 584 10.39 -14.36 11.59
CA ARG A 584 10.31 -13.72 10.29
C ARG A 584 10.00 -12.23 10.41
N TRP A 585 9.05 -11.86 11.26
CA TRP A 585 8.70 -10.45 11.48
C TRP A 585 9.89 -9.65 11.99
N HIS A 586 10.64 -10.16 12.96
CA HIS A 586 11.87 -9.50 13.44
C HIS A 586 12.90 -9.33 12.33
N SER A 587 13.13 -10.33 11.48
CA SER A 587 14.02 -10.17 10.31
C SER A 587 13.54 -9.09 9.34
N LEU A 588 12.22 -8.90 9.17
CA LEU A 588 11.69 -7.81 8.36
C LEU A 588 11.90 -6.44 9.05
N GLN A 589 11.76 -6.37 10.38
CA GLN A 589 12.04 -5.15 11.16
C GLN A 589 13.51 -4.74 11.05
N GLU A 590 14.44 -5.71 11.06
CA GLU A 590 15.87 -5.48 10.83
C GLU A 590 16.13 -4.92 9.43
N LEU A 591 15.53 -5.53 8.39
CA LEU A 591 15.63 -5.06 7.00
C LEU A 591 15.06 -3.64 6.80
N ALA A 592 14.04 -3.27 7.59
CA ALA A 592 13.45 -1.93 7.58
C ALA A 592 14.19 -0.94 8.49
N GLY A 593 15.26 -1.35 9.18
CA GLY A 593 15.99 -0.52 10.14
C GLY A 593 15.20 -0.11 11.38
N ILE A 594 14.10 -0.81 11.72
CA ILE A 594 13.25 -0.54 12.89
C ILE A 594 13.92 -1.03 14.17
N ASP A 595 14.51 -2.22 14.14
CA ASP A 595 15.29 -2.77 15.25
C ASP A 595 16.79 -2.71 14.92
N LYS A 596 17.53 -1.91 15.69
CA LYS A 596 19.00 -1.80 15.59
C LYS A 596 19.74 -2.70 16.57
N SER A 597 19.03 -3.49 17.36
CA SER A 597 19.57 -4.31 18.47
C SER A 597 20.43 -5.49 18.01
N HIS A 598 20.30 -5.93 16.75
CA HIS A 598 21.00 -7.10 16.22
C HIS A 598 21.78 -6.85 14.91
N ALA A 599 22.01 -5.59 14.51
CA ALA A 599 23.07 -5.30 13.56
C ALA A 599 24.38 -5.84 14.16
N SER A 600 24.89 -6.93 13.59
CA SER A 600 26.05 -7.64 14.12
C SER A 600 27.20 -6.63 14.34
N PRO A 601 27.80 -6.52 15.54
CA PRO A 601 29.03 -5.77 15.71
C PRO A 601 30.14 -6.57 15.04
N GLY A 602 30.31 -6.41 13.74
CA GLY A 602 31.22 -7.27 13.00
C GLY A 602 31.37 -6.98 11.52
N LEU A 603 31.19 -5.74 11.05
CA LEU A 603 31.71 -5.28 9.75
C LEU A 603 32.02 -3.76 9.72
N ASP A 604 32.24 -3.13 10.89
CA ASP A 604 32.72 -1.73 10.99
C ASP A 604 34.18 -1.66 11.45
N THR A 605 35.01 -2.56 10.93
CA THR A 605 36.47 -2.41 10.94
C THR A 605 36.94 -2.69 9.53
N ASP A 606 36.83 -1.69 8.64
CA ASP A 606 37.70 -1.55 7.44
C ASP A 606 37.47 -0.25 6.63
N HIS A 607 36.77 0.75 7.18
CA HIS A 607 36.66 2.09 6.57
C HIS A 607 37.20 3.21 7.46
N GLN A 608 38.33 2.96 8.13
CA GLN A 608 39.18 4.01 8.73
C GLN A 608 40.66 3.73 8.48
N ALA A 609 41.04 3.66 7.20
CA ALA A 609 42.44 3.76 6.78
C ALA A 609 42.54 4.54 5.47
N CYS A 610 42.32 5.86 5.55
CA CYS A 610 42.95 6.79 4.63
C CYS A 610 43.45 8.00 5.44
N PRO A 611 44.76 8.25 5.53
CA PRO A 611 45.32 9.24 6.42
C PRO A 611 45.10 10.65 5.85
N SER A 612 44.35 11.48 6.57
CA SER A 612 44.32 12.91 6.30
C SER A 612 45.57 13.56 6.89
N GLU A 613 46.36 14.19 6.01
CA GLU A 613 47.46 15.06 6.36
C GLU A 613 46.97 16.23 7.22
N LYS A 614 47.57 16.43 8.41
CA LYS A 614 47.52 17.69 9.13
C LYS A 614 48.94 18.20 9.37
N PRO A 615 49.22 19.50 9.17
CA PRO A 615 50.52 20.08 9.44
C PRO A 615 50.74 20.28 10.95
N LYS A 616 52.01 20.21 11.31
CA LYS A 616 52.60 20.16 12.66
C LYS A 616 52.49 21.48 13.44
N SER A 617 52.28 21.37 14.77
CA SER A 617 53.07 22.05 15.83
C SER A 617 52.68 21.41 17.18
N ALA A 618 53.48 20.57 17.84
CA ALA A 618 54.73 20.80 18.59
C ALA A 618 54.56 21.56 19.93
N LYS A 619 54.50 20.79 21.04
CA LYS A 619 55.20 20.93 22.36
C LYS A 619 54.47 20.07 23.42
N GLU A 620 55.02 18.91 23.82
CA GLU A 620 55.86 18.67 25.04
C GLU A 620 55.09 18.88 26.36
N PHE A 621 55.15 18.08 27.43
CA PHE A 621 55.55 16.70 27.78
C PHE A 621 55.16 16.52 29.28
N HIS A 622 55.06 15.27 29.77
CA HIS A 622 54.89 14.80 31.19
C HIS A 622 53.45 14.88 31.77
N GLY A 623 52.91 13.88 32.46
CA GLY A 623 53.39 12.56 32.87
C GLY A 623 52.32 11.80 33.68
N GLN A 624 52.26 10.49 33.45
CA GLN A 624 51.74 9.36 34.25
C GLN A 624 50.31 9.34 34.90
N PRO A 625 49.51 8.26 34.67
CA PRO A 625 48.37 7.78 35.49
C PRO A 625 48.87 6.86 36.64
N PRO A 626 48.08 6.33 37.62
CA PRO A 626 46.69 5.79 37.49
C PRO A 626 45.80 5.82 38.77
N ALA A 627 44.60 5.23 38.69
CA ALA A 627 43.93 4.32 39.67
C ALA A 627 42.39 4.53 39.72
N LYS A 628 41.60 3.52 39.29
CA LYS A 628 40.78 2.60 40.13
C LYS A 628 39.56 3.25 40.81
N SER A 629 38.39 2.64 40.96
CA SER A 629 37.66 1.51 40.33
C SER A 629 36.38 1.38 41.19
N ASP A 630 35.22 1.47 40.55
CA ASP A 630 33.92 0.85 40.89
C ASP A 630 33.31 1.02 42.30
N PRO A 631 32.10 0.48 42.57
CA PRO A 631 30.80 0.84 41.99
C PRO A 631 29.78 1.15 43.10
N SER A 632 28.65 1.79 42.81
CA SER A 632 27.53 1.84 43.77
C SER A 632 26.23 1.43 43.10
N GLU A 633 25.89 0.18 43.40
CA GLU A 633 24.57 -0.45 43.54
C GLU A 633 23.30 0.34 43.20
N ALA A 634 22.50 -0.33 42.37
CA ALA A 634 21.06 -0.18 42.25
C ALA A 634 20.33 -0.53 43.57
N PRO A 635 19.10 -0.03 43.73
CA PRO A 635 18.06 -0.79 44.40
C PRO A 635 16.93 -1.14 43.42
N THR A 636 16.64 -2.42 43.36
CA THR A 636 15.36 -3.01 42.95
C THR A 636 14.27 -2.64 43.95
N ALA A 637 13.11 -2.16 43.49
CA ALA A 637 11.82 -2.44 44.14
C ALA A 637 10.60 -1.94 43.32
N VAL A 638 9.79 -2.91 42.92
CA VAL A 638 8.32 -2.96 43.08
C VAL A 638 7.46 -2.04 42.20
N ALA A 639 6.69 -2.72 41.36
CA ALA A 639 5.54 -2.24 40.61
C ALA A 639 4.44 -1.66 41.53
N ALA A 640 3.90 -0.51 41.12
CA ALA A 640 2.57 -0.06 41.49
C ALA A 640 1.89 0.55 40.25
N ARG A 641 0.81 -0.09 39.82
CA ARG A 641 -0.14 0.40 38.80
C ARG A 641 -0.77 1.71 39.28
N ALA A 642 -0.87 2.69 38.39
CA ALA A 642 -1.87 3.74 38.46
C ALA A 642 -2.43 3.99 37.06
N ASN A 643 -3.72 3.70 36.89
CA ASN A 643 -4.53 4.02 35.72
C ASN A 643 -4.49 5.53 35.43
N ALA A 644 -4.34 5.90 34.16
CA ALA A 644 -4.80 7.18 33.64
C ALA A 644 -5.66 6.91 32.40
N LYS A 645 -6.99 6.94 32.59
CA LYS A 645 -7.96 7.13 31.52
C LYS A 645 -7.62 8.43 30.79
N VAL A 646 -7.48 8.37 29.47
CA VAL A 646 -7.54 9.57 28.61
C VAL A 646 -9.01 9.77 28.26
N GLU A 647 -9.74 10.45 29.13
CA GLU A 647 -11.04 11.04 28.80
C GLU A 647 -10.79 12.40 28.14
N GLN A 648 -11.26 12.57 26.89
CA GLN A 648 -11.48 13.89 26.32
C GLN A 648 -12.59 14.56 27.13
N ALA A 649 -12.22 15.36 28.13
CA ALA A 649 -13.16 16.21 28.84
C ALA A 649 -13.39 17.49 28.03
N ASN A 650 -14.63 17.68 27.58
CA ASN A 650 -15.21 19.02 27.51
C ASN A 650 -15.18 19.55 28.96
N SER A 651 -14.20 20.40 29.30
CA SER A 651 -14.06 20.94 30.64
C SER A 651 -15.30 21.74 31.03
N ALA A 652 -15.88 21.40 32.18
CA ALA A 652 -16.88 22.23 32.84
C ALA A 652 -16.30 23.65 33.03
N ALA A 653 -17.13 24.68 32.85
CA ALA A 653 -16.73 26.07 32.99
C ALA A 653 -16.17 26.33 34.41
N GLY A 654 -14.83 26.43 34.52
CA GLY A 654 -14.14 26.76 35.77
C GLY A 654 -12.86 25.97 36.05
N GLU A 655 -12.68 24.77 35.50
CA GLU A 655 -11.50 23.93 35.81
C GLU A 655 -10.25 24.29 34.99
N ALA A 656 -9.05 24.13 35.59
CA ALA A 656 -7.78 24.32 34.91
C ALA A 656 -7.48 23.15 33.96
N TRP A 657 -7.10 23.43 32.70
CA TRP A 657 -6.86 22.39 31.70
C TRP A 657 -5.80 22.80 30.66
N ILE A 658 -5.32 21.83 29.87
CA ILE A 658 -4.33 22.05 28.80
C ILE A 658 -4.85 21.45 27.50
N GLU A 659 -4.74 22.18 26.38
CA GLU A 659 -4.91 21.65 25.02
C GLU A 659 -3.75 20.70 24.68
N THR A 660 -3.70 19.56 25.36
CA THR A 660 -2.63 18.56 25.32
C THR A 660 -2.23 18.19 23.87
N PRO A 661 -3.16 18.02 22.91
CA PRO A 661 -2.80 17.73 21.51
C PRO A 661 -1.95 18.80 20.82
N ARG A 662 -1.97 20.05 21.28
CA ARG A 662 -1.22 21.18 20.71
C ARG A 662 0.12 21.44 21.40
N CYS A 663 0.52 20.60 22.35
CA CYS A 663 1.78 20.75 23.07
C CYS A 663 3.00 20.48 22.19
N THR A 664 3.95 21.42 22.16
CA THR A 664 5.22 21.34 21.42
C THR A 664 6.41 20.88 22.25
N SER A 665 6.19 20.30 23.45
CA SER A 665 7.25 19.74 24.31
C SER A 665 8.38 20.71 24.69
N CYS A 666 8.09 22.01 24.88
CA CYS A 666 9.11 23.02 25.14
C CYS A 666 9.66 23.07 26.59
N ASN A 667 9.23 22.16 27.47
CA ASN A 667 9.58 22.04 28.90
C ASN A 667 9.25 23.24 29.82
N ALA A 668 8.78 24.38 29.28
CA ALA A 668 8.54 25.58 30.07
C ALA A 668 7.60 25.38 31.30
N CYS A 669 6.54 24.58 31.16
CA CYS A 669 5.61 24.29 32.26
C CYS A 669 6.19 23.26 33.25
N THR A 670 6.88 22.23 32.77
CA THR A 670 7.48 21.19 33.62
C THR A 670 8.69 21.69 34.39
N ASP A 671 9.48 22.61 33.82
CA ASP A 671 10.60 23.27 34.50
C ASP A 671 10.11 24.18 35.62
N ARG A 672 8.88 24.72 35.48
CA ARG A 672 8.24 25.53 36.50
C ARG A 672 7.76 24.70 37.69
N ASN A 673 6.96 23.67 37.42
CA ASN A 673 6.48 22.76 38.46
C ASN A 673 6.27 21.35 37.89
N SER A 674 7.29 20.49 38.04
CA SER A 674 7.31 19.11 37.57
C SER A 674 6.41 18.15 38.35
N ARG A 675 5.81 18.61 39.46
CA ARG A 675 4.80 17.85 40.20
C ARG A 675 3.39 18.13 39.67
N MET A 676 3.13 19.38 39.27
CA MET A 676 1.85 19.82 38.71
C MET A 676 1.69 19.45 37.23
N PHE A 677 2.75 19.60 36.42
CA PHE A 677 2.74 19.26 35.00
C PHE A 677 3.59 18.02 34.72
N LYS A 678 3.04 17.09 33.94
CA LYS A 678 3.76 15.90 33.46
C LYS A 678 3.56 15.72 31.97
N TYR A 679 4.48 14.96 31.37
CA TYR A 679 4.35 14.51 29.99
C TYR A 679 3.66 13.16 29.93
N ASN A 680 2.71 13.02 29.00
CA ASN A 680 2.14 11.72 28.65
C ASN A 680 3.11 10.93 27.74
N GLU A 681 2.70 9.73 27.31
CA GLU A 681 3.49 8.85 26.44
C GLU A 681 3.89 9.50 25.09
N ASN A 682 3.11 10.47 24.62
CA ASN A 682 3.36 11.25 23.39
C ASN A 682 4.21 12.51 23.62
N LYS A 683 4.81 12.68 24.81
CA LYS A 683 5.53 13.90 25.22
C LYS A 683 4.66 15.17 25.21
N GLN A 684 3.36 15.04 25.41
CA GLN A 684 2.45 16.19 25.52
C GLN A 684 2.13 16.50 26.97
N ALA A 685 2.21 17.77 27.34
CA ALA A 685 2.03 18.21 28.72
C ALA A 685 0.55 18.11 29.12
N TYR A 686 0.29 17.54 30.30
CA TYR A 686 -1.01 17.51 30.95
C TYR A 686 -0.86 17.88 32.44
N ILE A 687 -1.96 18.30 33.07
CA ILE A 687 -1.97 18.60 34.50
C ILE A 687 -2.14 17.29 35.27
N ALA A 688 -1.11 16.89 36.02
CA ALA A 688 -1.13 15.67 36.81
C ALA A 688 -1.83 15.86 38.17
N ASP A 689 -1.59 17.00 38.82
CA ASP A 689 -2.24 17.37 40.06
C ASP A 689 -2.24 18.91 40.23
N VAL A 690 -3.43 19.53 40.16
CA VAL A 690 -3.64 20.97 40.34
C VAL A 690 -3.23 21.42 41.76
N ARG A 691 -3.30 20.54 42.75
CA ARG A 691 -2.98 20.84 44.16
C ARG A 691 -1.48 20.78 44.45
N ALA A 692 -0.67 20.32 43.50
CA ALA A 692 0.78 20.23 43.66
C ALA A 692 1.52 21.56 43.41
N GLY A 693 0.79 22.66 43.19
CA GLY A 693 1.33 24.00 42.97
C GLY A 693 0.36 25.13 43.38
N THR A 694 0.84 26.37 43.28
CA THR A 694 0.03 27.58 43.53
C THR A 694 -0.72 28.04 42.28
N TYR A 695 -1.78 28.84 42.42
CA TYR A 695 -2.46 29.43 41.26
C TYR A 695 -1.51 30.31 40.44
N ARG A 696 -0.55 30.97 41.10
CA ARG A 696 0.54 31.71 40.45
C ARG A 696 1.33 30.83 39.48
N ASP A 697 1.64 29.59 39.84
CA ASP A 697 2.38 28.68 38.96
C ASP A 697 1.60 28.28 37.70
N LEU A 698 0.26 28.19 37.79
CA LEU A 698 -0.60 27.95 36.63
C LEU A 698 -0.62 29.16 35.68
N VAL A 699 -0.78 30.37 36.22
CA VAL A 699 -0.82 31.61 35.44
C VAL A 699 0.53 31.87 34.77
N GLU A 700 1.64 31.71 35.49
CA GLU A 700 2.98 31.93 34.91
C GLU A 700 3.36 30.84 33.90
N ALA A 701 2.92 29.59 34.09
CA ALA A 701 3.07 28.54 33.08
C ALA A 701 2.28 28.86 31.81
N ALA A 702 1.07 29.44 31.92
CA ALA A 702 0.28 29.87 30.77
C ALA A 702 0.94 31.02 30.01
N GLU A 703 1.49 32.01 30.71
CA GLU A 703 2.22 33.13 30.10
C GLU A 703 3.52 32.70 29.41
N THR A 704 4.21 31.70 29.96
CA THR A 704 5.48 31.19 29.39
C THR A 704 5.25 30.20 28.24
N CYS A 705 4.03 29.70 28.08
CA CYS A 705 3.70 28.74 27.05
C CYS A 705 3.76 29.38 25.65
N LYS A 706 4.75 29.02 24.84
CA LYS A 706 4.95 29.56 23.47
C LYS A 706 3.74 29.41 22.55
N VAL A 707 2.87 28.43 22.81
CA VAL A 707 1.69 28.10 21.98
C VAL A 707 0.38 28.53 22.67
N ALA A 708 0.45 29.07 23.89
CA ALA A 708 -0.70 29.51 24.68
C ALA A 708 -1.81 28.44 24.82
N ILE A 709 -1.42 27.23 25.27
CA ILE A 709 -2.31 26.05 25.36
C ILE A 709 -2.73 25.68 26.79
N ILE A 710 -2.34 26.49 27.80
CA ILE A 710 -2.64 26.24 29.21
C ILE A 710 -3.71 27.23 29.65
N HIS A 711 -4.80 26.71 30.20
CA HIS A 711 -5.95 27.47 30.67
C HIS A 711 -6.03 27.37 32.20
N PRO A 712 -5.63 28.42 32.96
CA PRO A 712 -5.53 28.35 34.43
C PRO A 712 -6.87 28.19 35.17
N GLY A 713 -8.02 28.47 34.55
CA GLY A 713 -9.34 28.31 35.17
C GLY A 713 -9.56 29.21 36.40
N GLU A 714 -10.31 28.70 37.38
CA GLU A 714 -10.50 29.31 38.70
C GLU A 714 -9.46 28.81 39.72
N PRO A 715 -9.02 29.66 40.65
CA PRO A 715 -8.06 29.28 41.68
C PRO A 715 -8.66 28.25 42.64
N TRP A 716 -7.89 27.21 42.93
CA TRP A 716 -8.32 26.16 43.86
C TRP A 716 -8.21 26.60 45.33
N ASP A 717 -7.31 27.53 45.67
CA ASP A 717 -7.19 28.15 47.00
C ASP A 717 -7.51 29.65 46.93
N SER A 718 -8.56 30.07 47.64
CA SER A 718 -9.03 31.46 47.69
C SER A 718 -8.26 32.35 48.66
N LYS A 719 -7.25 31.81 49.36
CA LYS A 719 -6.43 32.54 50.35
C LYS A 719 -5.01 32.85 49.87
N GLU A 720 -4.69 32.64 48.60
CA GLU A 720 -3.37 32.97 48.06
C GLU A 720 -3.11 34.49 48.03
N PRO A 721 -1.87 34.95 48.33
CA PRO A 721 -1.51 36.36 48.21
C PRO A 721 -1.54 36.81 46.74
N ASP A 722 -1.98 38.05 46.51
CA ASP A 722 -2.11 38.70 45.19
C ASP A 722 -3.14 38.07 44.22
N LEU A 723 -4.15 37.36 44.74
CA LEU A 723 -5.13 36.63 43.93
C LEU A 723 -5.88 37.51 42.91
N GLU A 724 -6.29 38.72 43.28
CA GLU A 724 -6.99 39.64 42.38
C GLU A 724 -6.14 40.02 41.16
N ALA A 725 -4.83 40.22 41.35
CA ALA A 725 -3.90 40.53 40.27
C ALA A 725 -3.65 39.32 39.35
N LEU A 726 -3.61 38.11 39.92
CA LEU A 726 -3.46 36.86 39.15
C LEU A 726 -4.71 36.54 38.33
N LEU A 727 -5.90 36.79 38.87
CA LEU A 727 -7.16 36.63 38.14
C LEU A 727 -7.24 37.58 36.94
N GLU A 728 -6.77 38.82 37.06
CA GLU A 728 -6.75 39.77 35.94
C GLU A 728 -5.81 39.29 34.82
N ARG A 729 -4.63 38.77 35.17
CA ARG A 729 -3.67 38.18 34.20
C ARG A 729 -4.21 36.93 33.53
N ALA A 730 -4.95 36.09 34.27
CA ALA A 730 -5.50 34.84 33.76
C ALA A 730 -6.63 35.04 32.73
N LYS A 731 -7.30 36.21 32.68
CA LYS A 731 -8.40 36.48 31.74
C LYS A 731 -8.02 36.32 30.27
N VAL A 732 -6.76 36.52 29.91
CA VAL A 732 -6.26 36.38 28.53
C VAL A 732 -6.27 34.92 28.06
N PHE A 733 -6.27 33.97 29.00
CA PHE A 733 -6.16 32.53 28.75
C PHE A 733 -7.46 31.77 29.03
N ARG A 734 -8.59 32.47 29.22
CA ARG A 734 -9.90 31.88 29.47
C ARG A 734 -10.71 31.64 28.21
#